data_AF-A0A7Y3E0C8-F1
#
_entry.id   AF-A0A7Y3E0C8-F1
#
_cell.length_a   1.000
_cell.length_b   1.000
_cell.length_c   1.000
_cell.angle_alpha   90.00
_cell.angle_beta   90.00
_cell.angle_gamma   90.00
#
_symmetry.space_group_name_H-M   'P 1'
#
loop_
_entity.id
_entity.type
_entity.pdbx_description
1 polymer ?
#
loop_
_entity_poly.entity_id
_entity_poly.type
_entity_poly.pdbx_seq_one_letter_code
_entity_poly.pdbx_strand_id
1 'polypeptide(L)'
;VQLEVTANNETKVVNLLGGKGSYNGFEEVNVGGLDISLQYGSRVMELPFKIKLNDFIAEKYPGTENSYASYESKVTVIDEESEDFDYHIYMNNILDHRGYRFFQASFDPDEKGTILSINHDRWGTYITYFGYMLLYFGLMAIMFAKHTRFDDLRKQLNKIKVKKAKLTTAILLFLSISAFAQEHSPNDGHAHSQQPSKAQIDSILRANITPKAHADKFGELVIQDFGGRMMPMNTFASETLRKLSKSDVYEEFDANQVLLSMQESPLLWYNVPVIYLKPKKGDSIRSLIGVDKSEKYVRLVDFFSPMGQYKLAPYLEDAYKAQVPNGFQKEFKEIDQRVNLLYNTIEGRSLKLFPLPEDENNKWISSIEFREGNYRDVIKDSLYSNFINNGFNAYLVTLNNAKQTGDFSRAENLLEGITKTQRKYGADVMLSQDKINAEILYNKYDIFKKLFSWYLYAGTILFLLLIVQIFKTTNKLLNGSITFFKGVLITLFVIHTLGLVARWYISGHAPWSDAYESMIYVAWATMLFGLLFGRKSDLTMASTAFVTAIILMVAHWNWMDPAIANLQPVLNSYWLMIHVAVIVASYGPFTLGMILGLVVLLLMIFTSKKNKDRMLLNIKELTIINELSLTVGLVMLTIGNFLGGMWANESWGRYWGWDPKETWALISIIVYAFVIHMRLVPGLRGRWLFNFMSILAFGSIMMTYFGVNFYLSGLHSYASGDQILSFQFIAITLVIIAIVGYLAYRKYAMYYKK
;
A
#
# COMPACT_ATOMS: atom_id res chain seq x y z
N VAL A 1 37.98 5.77 -4.65
CA VAL A 1 37.88 7.24 -4.46
C VAL A 1 39.18 7.87 -4.89
N GLN A 2 39.13 9.00 -5.58
CA GLN A 2 40.31 9.79 -5.95
C GLN A 2 40.47 10.93 -4.95
N LEU A 3 41.67 11.11 -4.39
CA LEU A 3 42.01 12.15 -3.43
C LEU A 3 43.17 12.99 -3.95
N GLU A 4 43.10 14.29 -3.76
CA GLU A 4 44.26 15.19 -3.91
C GLU A 4 44.93 15.34 -2.53
N VAL A 5 46.23 15.04 -2.48
CA VAL A 5 47.04 15.10 -1.27
C VAL A 5 48.13 16.13 -1.48
N THR A 6 48.15 17.17 -0.65
CA THR A 6 49.10 18.29 -0.75
C THR A 6 49.96 18.40 0.50
N ALA A 7 51.28 18.41 0.33
CA ALA A 7 52.25 18.66 1.40
C ALA A 7 53.46 19.43 0.85
N ASN A 8 53.98 20.41 1.60
CA ASN A 8 55.16 21.21 1.24
C ASN A 8 55.20 21.72 -0.22
N ASN A 9 54.07 22.27 -0.70
CA ASN A 9 53.83 22.74 -2.08
C ASN A 9 53.89 21.67 -3.19
N GLU A 10 53.97 20.39 -2.85
CA GLU A 10 53.74 19.28 -3.79
C GLU A 10 52.31 18.75 -3.63
N THR A 11 51.62 18.51 -4.74
CA THR A 11 50.30 17.84 -4.77
C THR A 11 50.40 16.57 -5.60
N LYS A 12 49.94 15.44 -5.04
CA LYS A 12 49.76 14.18 -5.78
C LYS A 12 48.30 13.72 -5.73
N VAL A 13 47.86 13.09 -6.82
CA VAL A 13 46.55 12.46 -6.93
C VAL A 13 46.68 10.99 -6.57
N VAL A 14 45.93 10.54 -5.56
CA VAL A 14 45.95 9.17 -5.05
C VAL A 14 44.62 8.49 -5.36
N ASN A 15 44.67 7.32 -6.01
CA ASN A 15 43.50 6.52 -6.34
C ASN A 15 43.33 5.39 -5.31
N LEU A 16 42.52 5.62 -4.27
CA LEU A 16 42.23 4.60 -3.27
C LEU A 16 41.11 3.66 -3.76
N LEU A 17 41.40 2.38 -3.92
CA LEU A 17 40.38 1.35 -4.12
C LEU A 17 39.69 1.04 -2.79
N GLY A 18 38.38 0.79 -2.83
CA GLY A 18 37.59 0.35 -1.68
C GLY A 18 36.20 0.98 -1.58
N GLY A 19 35.49 0.64 -0.50
CA GLY A 19 34.12 1.06 -0.19
C GLY A 19 33.58 0.40 1.08
N LYS A 20 32.26 0.46 1.29
CA LYS A 20 31.59 -0.21 2.41
C LYS A 20 31.79 -1.74 2.29
N GLY A 21 32.31 -2.37 3.33
CA GLY A 21 32.52 -3.82 3.39
C GLY A 21 33.89 -4.31 2.88
N SER A 22 34.70 -3.44 2.25
CA SER A 22 36.07 -3.80 1.87
C SER A 22 37.09 -3.31 2.89
N TYR A 23 38.08 -4.14 3.19
CA TYR A 23 39.31 -3.76 3.88
C TYR A 23 40.50 -4.03 2.95
N ASN A 24 40.96 -2.98 2.28
CA ASN A 24 42.16 -3.02 1.44
C ASN A 24 43.36 -2.56 2.27
N GLY A 25 44.59 -2.88 1.84
CA GLY A 25 45.80 -2.38 2.49
C GLY A 25 45.89 -0.85 2.51
N PHE A 26 46.84 -0.32 3.30
CA PHE A 26 47.22 1.09 3.16
C PHE A 26 47.95 1.29 1.83
N GLU A 27 47.55 2.30 1.07
CA GLU A 27 48.31 2.85 -0.05
C GLU A 27 49.31 3.86 0.52
N GLU A 28 50.60 3.64 0.31
CA GLU A 28 51.66 4.54 0.76
C GLU A 28 52.06 5.49 -0.36
N VAL A 29 52.08 6.80 -0.07
CA VAL A 29 52.51 7.83 -1.01
C VAL A 29 53.47 8.80 -0.32
N ASN A 30 54.62 9.07 -0.95
CA ASN A 30 55.47 10.18 -0.53
C ASN A 30 55.00 11.49 -1.20
N VAL A 31 54.68 12.52 -0.42
CA VAL A 31 54.30 13.86 -0.89
C VAL A 31 55.05 14.91 -0.09
N GLY A 32 55.77 15.81 -0.74
CA GLY A 32 56.50 16.90 -0.09
C GLY A 32 57.61 16.42 0.85
N GLY A 33 58.11 15.19 0.66
CA GLY A 33 59.07 14.54 1.56
C GLY A 33 58.45 13.89 2.80
N LEU A 34 57.11 13.78 2.88
CA LEU A 34 56.40 13.03 3.92
C LEU A 34 55.83 11.73 3.35
N ASP A 35 56.05 10.62 4.03
CA ASP A 35 55.38 9.35 3.75
C ASP A 35 53.98 9.34 4.39
N ILE A 36 52.94 9.16 3.56
CA ILE A 36 51.54 9.25 3.95
C ILE A 36 50.85 7.94 3.58
N SER A 37 50.45 7.16 4.60
CA SER A 37 49.66 5.94 4.44
C SER A 37 48.16 6.27 4.43
N LEU A 38 47.45 5.90 3.36
CA LEU A 38 46.03 6.21 3.16
C LEU A 38 45.21 4.94 2.92
N GLN A 39 43.99 4.90 3.45
CA GLN A 39 43.08 3.77 3.30
C GLN A 39 41.65 4.30 3.11
N TYR A 40 40.89 3.66 2.22
CA TYR A 40 39.46 3.91 2.04
C TYR A 40 38.68 2.60 2.10
N GLY A 41 37.89 2.42 3.16
CA GLY A 41 37.16 1.17 3.38
C GLY A 41 36.46 1.12 4.73
N SER A 42 35.99 -0.06 5.11
CA SER A 42 35.44 -0.33 6.44
C SER A 42 36.56 -0.52 7.47
N ARG A 43 36.46 0.15 8.62
CA ARG A 43 37.36 -0.07 9.76
C ARG A 43 37.13 -1.47 10.34
N VAL A 44 38.18 -2.29 10.37
CA VAL A 44 38.17 -3.57 11.06
C VAL A 44 38.18 -3.35 12.58
N MET A 45 37.39 -4.16 13.29
CA MET A 45 37.35 -4.23 14.75
C MET A 45 37.34 -5.71 15.13
N GLU A 46 38.18 -6.10 16.07
CA GLU A 46 38.22 -7.47 16.58
C GLU A 46 37.15 -7.68 17.65
N LEU A 47 36.57 -8.89 17.66
CA LEU A 47 35.62 -9.33 18.67
C LEU A 47 36.35 -10.07 19.80
N PRO A 48 35.87 -10.00 21.06
CA PRO A 48 36.47 -10.72 22.18
C PRO A 48 36.19 -12.24 22.19
N PHE A 49 35.55 -12.76 21.15
CA PHE A 49 35.22 -14.16 20.91
C PHE A 49 35.10 -14.40 19.40
N LYS A 50 35.04 -15.66 18.97
CA LYS A 50 34.94 -16.06 17.56
C LYS A 50 33.53 -16.57 17.27
N ILE A 51 33.07 -16.37 16.03
CA ILE A 51 31.83 -16.97 15.52
C ILE A 51 32.20 -17.84 14.33
N LYS A 52 31.75 -19.09 14.36
CA LYS A 52 31.88 -20.04 13.25
C LYS A 52 30.49 -20.24 12.62
N LEU A 53 30.35 -19.98 11.32
CA LEU A 53 29.18 -20.44 10.56
C LEU A 53 29.26 -21.97 10.41
N ASN A 54 28.22 -22.67 10.85
CA ASN A 54 28.08 -24.11 10.65
C ASN A 54 27.24 -24.43 9.42
N ASP A 55 26.18 -23.65 9.21
CA ASP A 55 25.16 -23.88 8.18
C ASP A 55 24.41 -22.57 7.90
N PHE A 56 24.06 -22.32 6.64
CA PHE A 56 23.23 -21.20 6.21
C PHE A 56 22.05 -21.74 5.41
N ILE A 57 20.84 -21.35 5.80
CA ILE A 57 19.60 -21.82 5.20
C ILE A 57 18.83 -20.62 4.69
N ALA A 58 18.35 -20.71 3.44
CA ALA A 58 17.56 -19.68 2.81
C ALA A 58 16.28 -20.29 2.22
N GLU A 59 15.15 -20.05 2.88
CA GLU A 59 13.84 -20.52 2.44
C GLU A 59 13.35 -19.62 1.30
N LYS A 60 12.96 -20.22 0.18
CA LYS A 60 12.49 -19.50 -1.01
C LYS A 60 10.97 -19.48 -1.08
N TYR A 61 10.41 -18.48 -1.77
CA TYR A 61 9.00 -18.54 -2.13
C TYR A 61 8.78 -19.66 -3.17
N PRO A 62 7.65 -20.40 -3.09
CA PRO A 62 7.39 -21.54 -3.97
C PRO A 62 7.63 -21.23 -5.45
N GLY A 63 8.44 -22.05 -6.11
CA GLY A 63 8.78 -21.91 -7.53
C GLY A 63 9.58 -20.68 -7.94
N THR A 64 10.14 -19.93 -6.98
CA THR A 64 11.06 -18.82 -7.23
C THR A 64 12.53 -19.22 -7.06
N GLU A 65 13.42 -18.57 -7.79
CA GLU A 65 14.87 -18.87 -7.75
C GLU A 65 15.65 -17.86 -6.88
N ASN A 66 15.20 -16.59 -6.87
CA ASN A 66 15.85 -15.46 -6.20
C ASN A 66 14.90 -14.67 -5.27
N SER A 67 13.75 -15.26 -4.87
CA SER A 67 12.82 -14.63 -3.92
C SER A 67 12.78 -15.44 -2.63
N TYR A 68 13.21 -14.82 -1.54
CA TYR A 68 13.39 -15.48 -0.25
C TYR A 68 12.22 -15.15 0.68
N ALA A 69 11.72 -16.15 1.39
CA ALA A 69 10.68 -16.05 2.41
C ALA A 69 11.29 -15.93 3.82
N SER A 70 12.44 -16.56 4.05
CA SER A 70 13.26 -16.43 5.26
C SER A 70 14.74 -16.74 4.94
N TYR A 71 15.65 -16.36 5.83
CA TYR A 71 17.05 -16.77 5.77
C TYR A 71 17.68 -16.73 7.17
N GLU A 72 18.52 -17.70 7.48
CA GLU A 72 19.01 -18.03 8.82
C GLU A 72 20.43 -18.63 8.81
N SER A 73 21.17 -18.44 9.90
CA SER A 73 22.51 -19.00 10.12
C SER A 73 22.55 -19.79 11.42
N LYS A 74 23.01 -21.04 11.34
CA LYS A 74 23.43 -21.80 12.53
C LYS A 74 24.90 -21.51 12.77
N VAL A 75 25.24 -21.04 13.96
CA VAL A 75 26.60 -20.64 14.33
C VAL A 75 27.04 -21.30 15.62
N THR A 76 28.33 -21.59 15.77
CA THR A 76 28.94 -21.84 17.09
C THR A 76 29.60 -20.55 17.56
N VAL A 77 29.28 -20.13 18.78
CA VAL A 77 30.03 -19.08 19.49
C VAL A 77 31.17 -19.75 20.23
N ILE A 78 32.39 -19.31 19.95
CA ILE A 78 33.63 -19.86 20.52
C ILE A 78 34.29 -18.78 21.38
N ASP A 79 34.33 -18.99 22.69
CA ASP A 79 34.74 -17.98 23.67
C ASP A 79 35.74 -18.60 24.67
N GLU A 80 36.82 -17.88 24.98
CA GLU A 80 37.88 -18.41 25.85
C GLU A 80 37.54 -18.31 27.35
N GLU A 81 36.49 -17.57 27.73
CA GLU A 81 36.06 -17.41 29.14
C GLU A 81 34.62 -17.94 29.42
N SER A 82 33.95 -18.55 28.44
CA SER A 82 32.66 -19.25 28.62
C SER A 82 32.58 -20.51 27.77
N GLU A 83 31.75 -21.48 28.12
CA GLU A 83 31.57 -22.69 27.29
C GLU A 83 31.09 -22.34 25.88
N ASP A 84 31.69 -22.98 24.87
CA ASP A 84 31.25 -22.90 23.48
C ASP A 84 29.79 -23.38 23.36
N PHE A 85 28.98 -22.66 22.59
CA PHE A 85 27.58 -23.04 22.37
C PHE A 85 27.12 -22.80 20.93
N ASP A 86 26.25 -23.68 20.45
CA ASP A 86 25.55 -23.50 19.19
C ASP A 86 24.35 -22.57 19.37
N TYR A 87 24.17 -21.66 18.41
CA TYR A 87 23.08 -20.70 18.37
C TYR A 87 22.47 -20.62 16.97
N HIS A 88 21.17 -20.31 16.91
CA HIS A 88 20.44 -20.16 15.65
C HIS A 88 20.00 -18.71 15.45
N ILE A 89 20.66 -18.00 14.53
CA ILE A 89 20.35 -16.61 14.18
C ILE A 89 19.41 -16.62 12.98
N TYR A 90 18.22 -16.03 13.12
CA TYR A 90 17.24 -15.95 12.04
C TYR A 90 16.43 -14.65 12.10
N MET A 91 15.50 -14.45 11.17
CA MET A 91 14.72 -13.21 11.10
C MET A 91 13.90 -13.00 12.39
N ASN A 92 14.13 -11.87 13.08
CA ASN A 92 13.61 -11.56 14.43
C ASN A 92 14.14 -12.44 15.58
N ASN A 93 15.26 -13.15 15.42
CA ASN A 93 15.94 -13.81 16.53
C ASN A 93 17.46 -13.59 16.45
N ILE A 94 17.96 -12.79 17.38
CA ILE A 94 19.35 -12.30 17.40
C ILE A 94 20.18 -12.99 18.47
N LEU A 95 21.42 -13.34 18.13
CA LEU A 95 22.41 -13.74 19.12
C LEU A 95 22.84 -12.50 19.92
N ASP A 96 22.61 -12.47 21.24
CA ASP A 96 23.22 -11.50 22.17
C ASP A 96 24.25 -12.24 23.04
N HIS A 97 25.54 -11.92 22.85
CA HIS A 97 26.64 -12.47 23.64
C HIS A 97 27.59 -11.36 24.10
N ARG A 98 27.90 -11.32 25.40
CA ARG A 98 28.64 -10.22 26.07
C ARG A 98 28.07 -8.80 25.84
N GLY A 99 26.87 -8.66 25.28
CA GLY A 99 26.28 -7.38 24.86
C GLY A 99 26.50 -7.03 23.38
N TYR A 100 27.25 -7.85 22.64
CA TYR A 100 27.31 -7.83 21.18
C TYR A 100 26.11 -8.59 20.62
N ARG A 101 25.34 -7.93 19.76
CA ARG A 101 24.17 -8.45 19.09
C ARG A 101 24.44 -8.69 17.61
N PHE A 102 24.18 -9.91 17.16
CA PHE A 102 24.36 -10.32 15.77
C PHE A 102 23.00 -10.55 15.14
N PHE A 103 22.73 -9.81 14.07
CA PHE A 103 21.52 -9.94 13.26
C PHE A 103 21.88 -10.39 11.84
N GLN A 104 21.07 -11.28 11.28
CA GLN A 104 21.16 -11.77 9.90
C GLN A 104 20.83 -10.68 8.87
N ALA A 105 21.83 -9.87 8.47
CA ALA A 105 21.59 -8.68 7.65
C ALA A 105 21.53 -8.95 6.13
N SER A 106 22.35 -9.88 5.65
CA SER A 106 22.38 -10.36 4.26
C SER A 106 23.11 -11.71 4.22
N PHE A 107 23.27 -12.28 3.05
CA PHE A 107 24.08 -13.45 2.76
C PHE A 107 24.87 -13.23 1.47
N ASP A 108 25.84 -14.10 1.20
CA ASP A 108 26.60 -14.07 -0.05
C ASP A 108 25.76 -14.66 -1.20
N PRO A 109 25.83 -14.15 -2.44
CA PRO A 109 24.95 -14.58 -3.54
C PRO A 109 25.08 -16.04 -3.98
N ASP A 110 26.06 -16.78 -3.46
CA ASP A 110 26.24 -18.22 -3.70
C ASP A 110 25.64 -19.11 -2.59
N GLU A 111 24.93 -18.50 -1.64
CA GLU A 111 24.27 -19.15 -0.50
C GLU A 111 25.23 -19.86 0.48
N LYS A 112 26.54 -19.53 0.46
CA LYS A 112 27.55 -20.18 1.34
C LYS A 112 28.09 -19.31 2.47
N GLY A 113 27.86 -18.00 2.42
CA GLY A 113 28.35 -17.04 3.40
C GLY A 113 27.24 -16.22 4.04
N THR A 114 27.45 -15.84 5.30
CA THR A 114 26.52 -15.02 6.08
C THR A 114 27.08 -13.63 6.33
N ILE A 115 26.25 -12.60 6.19
CA ILE A 115 26.61 -11.22 6.50
C ILE A 115 25.81 -10.78 7.72
N LEU A 116 26.46 -10.82 8.88
CA LEU A 116 25.87 -10.41 10.15
C LEU A 116 26.08 -8.90 10.39
N SER A 117 25.02 -8.18 10.74
CA SER A 117 25.12 -6.84 11.31
C SER A 117 25.36 -6.95 12.81
N ILE A 118 26.34 -6.20 13.31
CA ILE A 118 26.77 -6.25 14.71
C ILE A 118 26.45 -4.91 15.39
N ASN A 119 25.83 -4.96 16.56
CA ASN A 119 25.71 -3.81 17.46
C ASN A 119 26.25 -4.19 18.85
N HIS A 120 26.81 -3.24 19.60
CA HIS A 120 27.29 -3.46 20.98
C HIS A 120 26.60 -2.48 21.93
N ASP A 121 25.53 -2.92 22.58
CA ASP A 121 24.77 -2.11 23.54
C ASP A 121 24.12 -2.96 24.63
N ARG A 122 24.86 -3.16 25.73
CA ARG A 122 24.38 -3.91 26.90
C ARG A 122 23.42 -3.10 27.78
N TRP A 123 23.72 -1.83 28.05
CA TRP A 123 23.00 -1.02 29.05
C TRP A 123 21.95 -0.08 28.45
N GLY A 124 22.22 0.51 27.28
CA GLY A 124 21.34 1.48 26.64
C GLY A 124 19.98 0.91 26.31
N THR A 125 19.92 -0.37 25.90
CA THR A 125 18.68 -1.08 25.60
C THR A 125 17.79 -1.23 26.83
N TYR A 126 18.31 -1.72 27.97
CA TYR A 126 17.51 -1.87 29.19
C TYR A 126 17.01 -0.52 29.73
N ILE A 127 17.87 0.50 29.72
CA ILE A 127 17.50 1.86 30.14
C ILE A 127 16.41 2.43 29.22
N THR A 128 16.56 2.26 27.91
CA THR A 128 15.61 2.71 26.89
C THR A 128 14.25 2.00 27.05
N TYR A 129 14.24 0.67 27.20
CA TYR A 129 13.01 -0.12 27.36
C TYR A 129 12.29 0.22 28.67
N PHE A 130 13.01 0.42 29.77
CA PHE A 130 12.42 0.88 31.03
C PHE A 130 11.80 2.27 30.88
N GLY A 131 12.50 3.21 30.22
CA GLY A 131 11.98 4.53 29.89
C GLY A 131 10.71 4.47 29.01
N TYR A 132 10.69 3.58 28.02
CA TYR A 132 9.51 3.35 27.16
C TYR A 132 8.33 2.80 27.98
N MET A 133 8.54 1.82 28.87
CA MET A 133 7.46 1.30 29.73
C MET A 133 6.87 2.37 30.66
N LEU A 134 7.72 3.20 31.29
CA LEU A 134 7.25 4.33 32.11
C LEU A 134 6.46 5.35 31.29
N LEU A 135 6.92 5.67 30.07
CA LEU A 135 6.23 6.56 29.15
C LEU A 135 4.87 6.00 28.72
N TYR A 136 4.81 4.71 28.35
CA TYR A 136 3.56 4.05 27.96
C TYR A 136 2.54 4.06 29.11
N PHE A 137 2.98 3.70 30.32
CA PHE A 137 2.14 3.74 31.51
C PHE A 137 1.58 5.16 31.76
N GLY A 138 2.45 6.18 31.72
CA GLY A 138 2.03 7.58 31.90
C GLY A 138 1.03 8.06 30.84
N LEU A 139 1.29 7.79 29.56
CA LEU A 139 0.42 8.16 28.45
C LEU A 139 -0.95 7.47 28.52
N MET A 140 -0.99 6.17 28.85
CA MET A 140 -2.25 5.44 29.04
C MET A 140 -3.02 5.94 30.26
N ALA A 141 -2.34 6.14 31.40
CA ALA A 141 -2.97 6.59 32.65
C ALA A 141 -3.70 7.93 32.47
N ILE A 142 -3.16 8.87 31.68
CA ILE A 142 -3.78 10.17 31.39
C ILE A 142 -5.18 10.04 30.75
N MET A 143 -5.43 8.98 29.96
CA MET A 143 -6.73 8.77 29.30
C MET A 143 -7.83 8.26 30.23
N PHE A 144 -7.46 7.53 31.29
CA PHE A 144 -8.41 6.83 32.19
C PHE A 144 -8.53 7.46 33.58
N ALA A 145 -7.47 8.11 34.08
CA ALA A 145 -7.45 8.71 35.41
C ALA A 145 -8.47 9.85 35.56
N LYS A 146 -9.03 9.97 36.76
CA LYS A 146 -9.94 11.06 37.13
C LYS A 146 -9.15 12.37 37.28
N HIS A 147 -9.80 13.51 37.04
CA HIS A 147 -9.19 14.86 37.15
C HIS A 147 -8.08 15.18 36.13
N THR A 148 -7.82 14.31 35.15
CA THR A 148 -6.99 14.68 34.00
C THR A 148 -7.74 15.63 33.08
N ARG A 149 -6.99 16.34 32.23
CA ARG A 149 -7.57 17.19 31.17
C ARG A 149 -8.50 16.39 30.24
N PHE A 150 -8.21 15.10 30.01
CA PHE A 150 -9.06 14.23 29.19
C PHE A 150 -10.43 13.99 29.85
N ASP A 151 -10.45 13.73 31.16
CA ASP A 151 -11.68 13.61 31.96
C ASP A 151 -12.47 14.95 32.00
N ASP A 152 -11.79 16.08 32.15
CA ASP A 152 -12.44 17.40 32.13
C ASP A 152 -13.07 17.75 30.77
N LEU A 153 -12.39 17.46 29.67
CA LEU A 153 -12.93 17.60 28.32
C LEU A 153 -14.16 16.70 28.13
N ARG A 154 -14.08 15.45 28.58
CA ARG A 154 -15.18 14.48 28.58
C ARG A 154 -16.39 14.98 29.38
N LYS A 155 -16.17 15.60 30.55
CA LYS A 155 -17.22 16.22 31.40
C LYS A 155 -17.82 17.47 30.74
N GLN A 156 -17.01 18.36 30.16
CA GLN A 156 -17.47 19.56 29.47
C GLN A 156 -18.38 19.21 28.27
N LEU A 157 -17.99 18.21 27.49
CA LEU A 157 -18.77 17.70 26.35
C LEU A 157 -20.15 17.17 26.79
N ASN A 158 -20.20 16.41 27.91
CA ASN A 158 -21.47 15.95 28.48
C ASN A 158 -22.38 17.12 28.91
N LYS A 159 -21.82 18.19 29.50
CA LYS A 159 -22.58 19.40 29.89
C LYS A 159 -23.16 20.15 28.68
N ILE A 160 -22.50 20.14 27.52
CA ILE A 160 -23.02 20.72 26.27
C ILE A 160 -24.19 19.89 25.73
N LYS A 161 -24.09 18.54 25.76
CA LYS A 161 -25.15 17.63 25.31
C LYS A 161 -26.48 17.84 26.04
N VAL A 162 -26.45 18.01 27.37
CA VAL A 162 -27.67 18.29 28.18
C VAL A 162 -28.35 19.61 27.77
N LYS A 163 -27.59 20.62 27.35
CA LYS A 163 -28.15 21.89 26.86
C LYS A 163 -28.77 21.78 25.46
N LYS A 164 -28.26 20.89 24.61
CA LYS A 164 -28.82 20.62 23.27
C LYS A 164 -30.16 19.87 23.31
N ALA A 165 -30.40 19.04 24.35
CA ALA A 165 -31.57 18.17 24.42
C ALA A 165 -32.94 18.88 24.62
N LYS A 166 -32.97 20.14 25.07
CA LYS A 166 -34.21 20.84 25.49
C LYS A 166 -35.00 21.55 24.38
N LEU A 167 -34.73 21.31 23.09
CA LEU A 167 -35.13 22.24 22.01
C LEU A 167 -35.83 21.60 20.80
N THR A 168 -36.73 20.61 20.94
CA THR A 168 -37.23 19.83 19.77
C THR A 168 -38.64 19.24 19.93
N THR A 169 -39.68 19.90 19.37
CA THR A 169 -41.04 19.32 19.22
C THR A 169 -41.84 19.97 18.06
N ALA A 170 -42.66 19.17 17.36
CA ALA A 170 -43.63 19.47 16.28
C ALA A 170 -43.07 19.92 14.88
N ILE A 171 -43.37 19.36 13.67
CA ILE A 171 -44.61 18.86 12.97
C ILE A 171 -45.31 20.00 12.17
N LEU A 172 -45.65 19.94 10.86
CA LEU A 172 -45.61 18.92 9.76
C LEU A 172 -45.69 19.58 8.33
N LEU A 173 -45.62 18.76 7.24
CA LEU A 173 -46.03 19.01 5.81
C LEU A 173 -45.28 20.09 4.97
N PHE A 174 -45.12 20.04 3.63
CA PHE A 174 -45.51 19.10 2.54
C PHE A 174 -44.34 18.88 1.53
N LEU A 175 -44.47 17.98 0.56
CA LEU A 175 -43.44 17.49 -0.39
C LEU A 175 -43.70 17.89 -1.87
N SER A 176 -42.64 17.95 -2.69
CA SER A 176 -42.70 17.71 -4.15
C SER A 176 -41.35 17.18 -4.69
N ILE A 177 -41.39 16.40 -5.77
CA ILE A 177 -40.31 15.56 -6.33
C ILE A 177 -39.98 16.04 -7.76
N SER A 178 -38.72 15.89 -8.19
CA SER A 178 -38.39 15.68 -9.63
C SER A 178 -37.12 14.83 -9.79
N ALA A 179 -37.14 13.96 -10.79
CA ALA A 179 -35.98 13.24 -11.35
C ALA A 179 -35.90 13.53 -12.85
N PHE A 180 -34.76 13.30 -13.50
CA PHE A 180 -34.63 13.34 -14.96
C PHE A 180 -33.75 12.19 -15.46
N ALA A 181 -34.16 11.63 -16.60
CA ALA A 181 -33.42 10.64 -17.38
C ALA A 181 -33.02 11.24 -18.74
N GLN A 182 -32.23 10.49 -19.51
CA GLN A 182 -31.60 10.90 -20.77
C GLN A 182 -32.57 10.99 -21.95
N GLU A 183 -32.15 11.69 -23.02
CA GLU A 183 -32.47 11.30 -24.40
C GLU A 183 -31.32 11.69 -25.37
N HIS A 184 -31.23 11.00 -26.51
CA HIS A 184 -30.13 11.10 -27.50
C HIS A 184 -30.65 11.58 -28.87
N SER A 185 -29.77 12.15 -29.71
CA SER A 185 -29.96 12.35 -31.16
C SER A 185 -28.60 12.48 -31.88
N PRO A 186 -28.43 12.14 -33.20
CA PRO A 186 -27.15 11.65 -33.76
C PRO A 186 -26.48 12.53 -34.86
N ASN A 187 -25.49 11.94 -35.56
CA ASN A 187 -24.55 12.45 -36.61
C ASN A 187 -23.34 13.24 -36.05
N ASP A 188 -22.14 13.26 -36.64
CA ASP A 188 -21.60 12.84 -37.97
C ASP A 188 -20.47 11.78 -37.78
N GLY A 189 -19.78 11.15 -38.73
CA GLY A 189 -19.44 11.39 -40.15
C GLY A 189 -18.11 10.65 -40.44
N HIS A 190 -17.86 10.15 -41.66
CA HIS A 190 -16.81 9.13 -41.93
C HIS A 190 -15.39 9.65 -42.27
N ALA A 191 -14.36 8.86 -41.94
CA ALA A 191 -13.09 8.79 -42.68
C ALA A 191 -12.44 7.40 -42.54
N HIS A 192 -11.76 6.90 -43.59
CA HIS A 192 -11.15 5.57 -43.66
C HIS A 192 -9.62 5.61 -43.65
N SER A 193 -8.98 4.65 -42.98
CA SER A 193 -7.65 4.15 -43.34
C SER A 193 -7.52 2.66 -42.96
N GLN A 194 -6.68 1.91 -43.68
CA GLN A 194 -6.67 0.45 -43.65
C GLN A 194 -5.68 -0.13 -42.62
N GLN A 195 -6.22 -0.61 -41.51
CA GLN A 195 -5.80 -1.77 -40.71
C GLN A 195 -7.06 -2.32 -40.01
N PRO A 196 -7.12 -3.59 -39.54
CA PRO A 196 -8.33 -4.13 -38.92
C PRO A 196 -8.81 -3.23 -37.79
N SER A 197 -10.00 -2.65 -37.95
CA SER A 197 -10.48 -1.62 -37.03
C SER A 197 -10.80 -2.23 -35.67
N LYS A 198 -10.76 -1.42 -34.60
CA LYS A 198 -11.15 -1.87 -33.27
C LYS A 198 -12.53 -2.57 -33.29
N ALA A 199 -13.50 -2.02 -34.04
CA ALA A 199 -14.82 -2.62 -34.21
C ALA A 199 -14.81 -4.00 -34.91
N GLN A 200 -13.87 -4.27 -35.83
CA GLN A 200 -13.71 -5.60 -36.43
C GLN A 200 -13.09 -6.60 -35.44
N ILE A 201 -12.09 -6.18 -34.67
CA ILE A 201 -11.48 -6.99 -33.61
C ILE A 201 -12.51 -7.30 -32.51
N ASP A 202 -13.24 -6.28 -32.05
CA ASP A 202 -14.31 -6.41 -31.05
C ASP A 202 -15.45 -7.32 -31.56
N SER A 203 -15.79 -7.29 -32.85
CA SER A 203 -16.77 -8.19 -33.46
C SER A 203 -16.28 -9.65 -33.49
N ILE A 204 -15.01 -9.88 -33.82
CA ILE A 204 -14.39 -11.21 -33.77
C ILE A 204 -14.33 -11.73 -32.31
N LEU A 205 -14.00 -10.86 -31.35
CA LEU A 205 -14.04 -11.20 -29.92
C LEU A 205 -15.47 -11.58 -29.48
N ARG A 206 -16.48 -10.76 -29.79
CA ARG A 206 -17.91 -11.03 -29.48
C ARG A 206 -18.38 -12.38 -30.04
N ALA A 207 -17.96 -12.74 -31.25
CA ALA A 207 -18.34 -14.01 -31.88
C ALA A 207 -17.65 -15.25 -31.27
N ASN A 208 -16.48 -15.08 -30.63
CA ASN A 208 -15.64 -16.19 -30.18
C ASN A 208 -15.38 -16.25 -28.67
N ILE A 209 -15.92 -15.30 -27.88
CA ILE A 209 -15.72 -15.26 -26.43
C ILE A 209 -16.30 -16.50 -25.74
N THR A 210 -15.59 -17.03 -24.74
CA THR A 210 -16.11 -18.13 -23.94
C THR A 210 -17.28 -17.68 -23.05
N PRO A 211 -18.40 -18.44 -22.98
CA PRO A 211 -19.51 -18.10 -22.09
C PRO A 211 -19.10 -18.01 -20.63
N LYS A 212 -19.62 -16.99 -19.93
CA LYS A 212 -19.22 -16.66 -18.55
C LYS A 212 -19.26 -17.85 -17.59
N ALA A 213 -20.29 -18.69 -17.65
CA ALA A 213 -20.44 -19.85 -16.76
C ALA A 213 -19.30 -20.87 -16.87
N HIS A 214 -18.66 -20.98 -18.05
CA HIS A 214 -17.48 -21.83 -18.24
C HIS A 214 -16.18 -21.08 -17.92
N ALA A 215 -16.10 -19.79 -18.25
CA ALA A 215 -14.97 -18.94 -17.88
C ALA A 215 -14.81 -18.82 -16.35
N ASP A 216 -15.91 -18.78 -15.60
CA ASP A 216 -15.90 -18.80 -14.13
C ASP A 216 -15.29 -20.11 -13.58
N LYS A 217 -15.60 -21.28 -14.18
CA LYS A 217 -14.97 -22.58 -13.82
C LYS A 217 -13.46 -22.61 -14.11
N PHE A 218 -13.03 -22.03 -15.22
CA PHE A 218 -11.58 -21.84 -15.48
C PHE A 218 -10.95 -20.91 -14.43
N GLY A 219 -11.68 -19.88 -13.97
CA GLY A 219 -11.27 -18.97 -12.91
C GLY A 219 -11.03 -19.62 -11.53
N GLU A 220 -11.56 -20.83 -11.29
CA GLU A 220 -11.36 -21.62 -10.07
C GLU A 220 -10.04 -22.42 -10.05
N LEU A 221 -9.36 -22.61 -11.21
CA LEU A 221 -8.05 -23.25 -11.25
C LEU A 221 -7.05 -22.47 -10.38
N VAL A 222 -6.11 -23.17 -9.74
CA VAL A 222 -5.01 -22.51 -9.02
C VAL A 222 -3.84 -22.28 -9.97
N ILE A 223 -3.12 -21.18 -9.77
CA ILE A 223 -1.93 -20.77 -10.51
C ILE A 223 -0.87 -20.25 -9.53
N GLN A 224 0.41 -20.52 -9.82
CA GLN A 224 1.56 -19.92 -9.15
C GLN A 224 2.00 -18.67 -9.92
N ASP A 225 2.06 -17.51 -9.29
CA ASP A 225 2.57 -16.31 -9.97
C ASP A 225 4.11 -16.25 -10.00
N PHE A 226 4.65 -15.19 -10.63
CA PHE A 226 6.10 -14.96 -10.70
C PHE A 226 6.77 -14.69 -9.34
N GLY A 227 6.00 -14.33 -8.31
CA GLY A 227 6.48 -14.14 -6.93
C GLY A 227 6.31 -15.38 -6.04
N GLY A 228 5.82 -16.49 -6.59
CA GLY A 228 5.56 -17.74 -5.88
C GLY A 228 4.26 -17.75 -5.07
N ARG A 229 3.38 -16.75 -5.25
CA ARG A 229 2.07 -16.73 -4.61
C ARG A 229 1.11 -17.66 -5.35
N MET A 230 0.51 -18.58 -4.60
CA MET A 230 -0.60 -19.40 -5.09
C MET A 230 -1.91 -18.60 -5.02
N MET A 231 -2.62 -18.49 -6.14
CA MET A 231 -3.88 -17.75 -6.24
C MET A 231 -4.87 -18.42 -7.21
N PRO A 232 -6.18 -18.11 -7.16
CA PRO A 232 -7.11 -18.49 -8.20
C PRO A 232 -6.77 -17.80 -9.53
N MET A 233 -7.00 -18.51 -10.63
CA MET A 233 -6.88 -18.01 -11.99
C MET A 233 -7.72 -16.74 -12.21
N ASN A 234 -8.85 -16.61 -11.53
CA ASN A 234 -9.65 -15.38 -11.52
C ASN A 234 -8.89 -14.15 -11.01
N THR A 235 -8.11 -14.29 -9.93
CA THR A 235 -7.27 -13.19 -9.43
C THR A 235 -6.17 -12.87 -10.43
N PHE A 236 -5.46 -13.89 -10.93
CA PHE A 236 -4.39 -13.71 -11.90
C PHE A 236 -4.89 -13.02 -13.19
N ALA A 237 -6.08 -13.41 -13.68
CA ALA A 237 -6.73 -12.79 -14.82
C ALA A 237 -7.10 -11.31 -14.55
N SER A 238 -7.74 -11.04 -13.41
CA SER A 238 -8.10 -9.67 -12.98
C SER A 238 -6.87 -8.78 -12.83
N GLU A 239 -5.83 -9.28 -12.16
CA GLU A 239 -4.56 -8.57 -12.00
C GLU A 239 -3.87 -8.32 -13.34
N THR A 240 -3.80 -9.32 -14.22
CA THR A 240 -3.20 -9.17 -15.55
C THR A 240 -3.94 -8.09 -16.35
N LEU A 241 -5.27 -8.17 -16.46
CA LEU A 241 -6.06 -7.18 -17.18
C LEU A 241 -5.96 -5.78 -16.57
N ARG A 242 -5.92 -5.66 -15.23
CA ARG A 242 -5.76 -4.37 -14.53
C ARG A 242 -4.34 -3.79 -14.67
N LYS A 243 -3.30 -4.62 -14.64
CA LYS A 243 -1.90 -4.21 -14.85
C LYS A 243 -1.68 -3.72 -16.29
N LEU A 244 -2.32 -4.34 -17.27
CA LEU A 244 -2.27 -3.94 -18.68
C LEU A 244 -3.12 -2.70 -18.99
N SER A 245 -4.41 -2.72 -18.65
CA SER A 245 -5.43 -1.76 -19.15
C SER A 245 -5.91 -0.73 -18.11
N LYS A 246 -5.54 -0.90 -16.84
CA LYS A 246 -6.12 -0.19 -15.68
C LYS A 246 -7.66 -0.34 -15.58
N SER A 247 -8.20 -1.44 -16.12
CA SER A 247 -9.60 -1.86 -16.02
C SER A 247 -9.69 -3.32 -15.56
N ASP A 248 -10.78 -3.70 -14.89
CA ASP A 248 -11.07 -5.08 -14.49
C ASP A 248 -11.93 -5.83 -15.53
N VAL A 249 -12.33 -5.14 -16.61
CA VAL A 249 -13.11 -5.64 -17.75
C VAL A 249 -12.55 -5.09 -19.07
N TYR A 250 -12.74 -5.83 -20.17
CA TYR A 250 -12.45 -5.37 -21.53
C TYR A 250 -13.76 -5.28 -22.31
N GLU A 251 -14.19 -4.06 -22.67
CA GLU A 251 -15.55 -3.80 -23.15
C GLU A 251 -16.60 -4.40 -22.18
N GLU A 252 -17.42 -5.36 -22.63
CA GLU A 252 -18.36 -6.11 -21.77
C GLU A 252 -17.80 -7.40 -21.13
N PHE A 253 -16.59 -7.83 -21.50
CA PHE A 253 -16.03 -9.11 -21.07
C PHE A 253 -15.30 -9.00 -19.73
N ASP A 254 -15.50 -9.98 -18.87
CA ASP A 254 -14.72 -10.09 -17.64
C ASP A 254 -13.32 -10.67 -17.87
N ALA A 255 -12.46 -10.54 -16.85
CA ALA A 255 -11.08 -10.94 -16.94
C ALA A 255 -10.87 -12.44 -17.25
N ASN A 256 -11.76 -13.34 -16.77
CA ASN A 256 -11.64 -14.78 -17.04
C ASN A 256 -11.84 -15.05 -18.54
N GLN A 257 -12.87 -14.43 -19.13
CA GLN A 257 -13.18 -14.53 -20.55
C GLN A 257 -12.04 -13.94 -21.42
N VAL A 258 -11.48 -12.80 -21.00
CA VAL A 258 -10.34 -12.14 -21.65
C VAL A 258 -9.09 -13.02 -21.63
N LEU A 259 -8.73 -13.58 -20.46
CA LEU A 259 -7.54 -14.41 -20.34
C LEU A 259 -7.68 -15.71 -21.17
N LEU A 260 -8.86 -16.35 -21.17
CA LEU A 260 -9.12 -17.48 -22.06
C LEU A 260 -8.99 -17.08 -23.53
N SER A 261 -9.52 -15.93 -23.94
CA SER A 261 -9.40 -15.42 -25.31
C SER A 261 -7.93 -15.20 -25.72
N MET A 262 -7.06 -14.76 -24.80
CA MET A 262 -5.60 -14.66 -25.05
C MET A 262 -4.98 -16.02 -25.38
N GLN A 263 -5.43 -17.11 -24.73
CA GLN A 263 -4.93 -18.46 -24.99
C GLN A 263 -5.54 -19.10 -26.24
N GLU A 264 -6.84 -18.88 -26.47
CA GLU A 264 -7.56 -19.43 -27.62
C GLU A 264 -7.20 -18.71 -28.94
N SER A 265 -6.74 -17.47 -28.89
CA SER A 265 -6.38 -16.69 -30.07
C SER A 265 -5.18 -15.76 -29.84
N PRO A 266 -3.97 -16.31 -29.59
CA PRO A 266 -2.76 -15.52 -29.29
C PRO A 266 -2.49 -14.40 -30.31
N LEU A 267 -2.53 -14.73 -31.61
CA LEU A 267 -2.27 -13.80 -32.72
C LEU A 267 -3.28 -12.62 -32.79
N LEU A 268 -4.50 -12.79 -32.29
CA LEU A 268 -5.47 -11.70 -32.20
C LEU A 268 -5.01 -10.67 -31.17
N TRP A 269 -4.56 -11.13 -30.00
CA TRP A 269 -4.18 -10.29 -28.87
C TRP A 269 -2.88 -9.51 -29.07
N TYR A 270 -2.05 -9.86 -30.06
CA TYR A 270 -0.98 -8.98 -30.56
C TYR A 270 -1.52 -7.64 -31.10
N ASN A 271 -2.75 -7.65 -31.62
CA ASN A 271 -3.40 -6.54 -32.32
C ASN A 271 -4.49 -5.85 -31.49
N VAL A 272 -4.86 -6.39 -30.32
CA VAL A 272 -5.85 -5.79 -29.42
C VAL A 272 -5.22 -4.58 -28.69
N PRO A 273 -5.79 -3.37 -28.76
CA PRO A 273 -5.29 -2.22 -28.02
C PRO A 273 -5.69 -2.34 -26.54
N VAL A 274 -4.81 -2.93 -25.73
CA VAL A 274 -5.03 -3.20 -24.30
C VAL A 274 -3.96 -2.59 -23.39
N ILE A 275 -2.75 -2.30 -23.91
CA ILE A 275 -1.67 -1.71 -23.12
C ILE A 275 -1.97 -0.22 -22.91
N TYR A 276 -2.30 0.15 -21.67
CA TYR A 276 -2.53 1.55 -21.30
C TYR A 276 -1.23 2.36 -21.39
N LEU A 277 -1.29 3.58 -21.93
CA LEU A 277 -0.22 4.57 -21.86
C LEU A 277 -0.71 5.83 -21.14
N LYS A 278 0.05 6.32 -20.16
CA LYS A 278 -0.37 7.47 -19.35
C LYS A 278 -0.43 8.74 -20.22
N PRO A 279 -1.52 9.53 -20.20
CA PRO A 279 -1.59 10.77 -20.96
C PRO A 279 -0.44 11.72 -20.59
N LYS A 280 0.17 12.37 -21.59
CA LYS A 280 1.34 13.28 -21.47
C LYS A 280 2.64 12.63 -21.03
N LYS A 281 2.65 11.72 -20.05
CA LYS A 281 3.88 11.02 -19.61
C LYS A 281 4.35 9.96 -20.62
N GLY A 282 3.43 9.22 -21.24
CA GLY A 282 3.73 8.20 -22.24
C GLY A 282 4.02 8.74 -23.65
N ASP A 283 4.01 10.05 -23.87
CA ASP A 283 4.05 10.62 -25.24
C ASP A 283 5.39 10.39 -25.95
N SER A 284 6.49 10.24 -25.19
CA SER A 284 7.78 9.79 -25.73
C SER A 284 7.70 8.35 -26.25
N ILE A 285 7.05 7.46 -25.49
CA ILE A 285 6.85 6.07 -25.89
C ILE A 285 5.95 6.00 -27.13
N ARG A 286 4.82 6.73 -27.15
CA ARG A 286 3.94 6.87 -28.33
C ARG A 286 4.70 7.29 -29.59
N SER A 287 5.58 8.28 -29.44
CA SER A 287 6.42 8.79 -30.54
C SER A 287 7.43 7.76 -31.05
N LEU A 288 7.99 6.91 -30.17
CA LEU A 288 8.91 5.83 -30.55
C LEU A 288 8.19 4.66 -31.23
N ILE A 289 7.00 4.27 -30.75
CA ILE A 289 6.24 3.16 -31.34
C ILE A 289 5.53 3.53 -32.64
N GLY A 290 5.25 4.83 -32.86
CA GLY A 290 4.63 5.36 -34.08
C GLY A 290 3.11 5.52 -33.97
N VAL A 291 2.59 5.79 -32.77
CA VAL A 291 1.15 5.91 -32.48
C VAL A 291 0.78 7.35 -32.09
N ASP A 292 -0.43 7.78 -32.42
CA ASP A 292 -0.90 9.14 -32.12
C ASP A 292 -0.94 9.45 -30.61
N LYS A 293 -0.70 10.73 -30.26
CA LYS A 293 -0.60 11.18 -28.86
C LYS A 293 -1.93 11.14 -28.10
N SER A 294 -3.06 11.13 -28.79
CA SER A 294 -4.39 10.98 -28.19
C SER A 294 -4.72 9.54 -27.78
N GLU A 295 -4.03 8.53 -28.34
CA GLU A 295 -4.35 7.13 -28.09
C GLU A 295 -4.06 6.73 -26.64
N LYS A 296 -5.12 6.27 -25.95
CA LYS A 296 -5.06 5.85 -24.54
C LYS A 296 -4.51 4.43 -24.38
N TYR A 297 -4.75 3.58 -25.37
CA TYR A 297 -4.39 2.16 -25.39
C TYR A 297 -3.64 1.84 -26.68
N VAL A 298 -2.61 1.00 -26.57
CA VAL A 298 -1.79 0.58 -27.71
C VAL A 298 -1.71 -0.94 -27.77
N ARG A 299 -1.32 -1.46 -28.93
CA ARG A 299 -1.26 -2.90 -29.23
C ARG A 299 0.13 -3.44 -28.90
N LEU A 300 0.25 -4.75 -28.69
CA LEU A 300 1.56 -5.36 -28.46
C LEU A 300 2.47 -5.20 -29.70
N VAL A 301 1.90 -5.36 -30.90
CA VAL A 301 2.63 -5.23 -32.18
C VAL A 301 3.28 -3.85 -32.37
N ASP A 302 2.72 -2.79 -31.77
CA ASP A 302 3.26 -1.43 -31.89
C ASP A 302 4.68 -1.31 -31.30
N PHE A 303 5.05 -2.15 -30.33
CA PHE A 303 6.36 -2.14 -29.68
C PHE A 303 7.48 -2.83 -30.49
N PHE A 304 7.16 -3.50 -31.59
CA PHE A 304 8.12 -4.22 -32.42
C PHE A 304 8.31 -3.54 -33.78
N SER A 305 9.51 -3.64 -34.36
CA SER A 305 9.76 -3.25 -35.75
C SER A 305 9.22 -4.33 -36.71
N PRO A 306 9.09 -4.04 -38.02
CA PRO A 306 8.77 -5.06 -39.02
C PRO A 306 9.79 -6.23 -39.08
N MET A 307 10.98 -6.03 -38.50
CA MET A 307 12.05 -7.03 -38.36
C MET A 307 12.05 -7.71 -36.98
N GLY A 308 11.00 -7.52 -36.17
CA GLY A 308 10.85 -8.13 -34.84
C GLY A 308 11.68 -7.49 -33.73
N GLN A 309 12.40 -6.38 -33.99
CA GLN A 309 13.23 -5.73 -32.97
C GLN A 309 12.36 -4.95 -31.97
N TYR A 310 12.61 -5.14 -30.68
CA TYR A 310 11.88 -4.46 -29.61
C TYR A 310 12.33 -3.00 -29.46
N LYS A 311 11.43 -2.06 -29.76
CA LYS A 311 11.72 -0.62 -29.89
C LYS A 311 12.17 0.06 -28.59
N LEU A 312 11.84 -0.50 -27.42
CA LEU A 312 12.23 0.07 -26.12
C LEU A 312 13.60 -0.39 -25.62
N ALA A 313 14.14 -1.50 -26.14
CA ALA A 313 15.37 -2.12 -25.64
C ALA A 313 16.56 -1.15 -25.43
N PRO A 314 16.87 -0.20 -26.36
CA PRO A 314 17.99 0.74 -26.20
C PRO A 314 17.88 1.68 -24.99
N TYR A 315 16.69 1.84 -24.41
CA TYR A 315 16.42 2.77 -23.30
C TYR A 315 16.29 2.05 -21.95
N LEU A 316 16.24 0.72 -21.95
CA LEU A 316 15.96 -0.08 -20.74
C LEU A 316 17.22 -0.37 -19.92
N GLU A 317 18.38 -0.55 -20.55
CA GLU A 317 19.62 -0.89 -19.84
C GLU A 317 20.00 0.19 -18.81
N ASP A 318 20.08 1.46 -19.23
CA ASP A 318 20.33 2.60 -18.34
C ASP A 318 19.22 2.79 -17.31
N ALA A 319 17.97 2.50 -17.67
CA ALA A 319 16.86 2.57 -16.74
C ALA A 319 17.01 1.53 -15.63
N TYR A 320 17.27 0.25 -15.97
CA TYR A 320 17.43 -0.83 -15.00
C TYR A 320 18.68 -0.68 -14.13
N LYS A 321 19.79 -0.16 -14.66
CA LYS A 321 21.00 0.15 -13.87
C LYS A 321 20.86 1.31 -12.88
N ALA A 322 19.94 2.26 -13.11
CA ALA A 322 19.77 3.42 -12.24
C ALA A 322 19.21 3.05 -10.86
N GLN A 323 19.99 3.29 -9.79
CA GLN A 323 19.55 3.10 -8.39
C GLN A 323 18.32 3.94 -8.02
N VAL A 324 18.23 5.16 -8.56
CA VAL A 324 17.05 6.03 -8.43
C VAL A 324 16.64 6.45 -9.85
N PRO A 325 15.72 5.72 -10.51
CA PRO A 325 15.34 6.02 -11.88
C PRO A 325 14.57 7.34 -11.95
N ASN A 326 14.89 8.16 -12.95
CA ASN A 326 14.15 9.39 -13.21
C ASN A 326 12.74 9.08 -13.78
N GLY A 327 11.88 10.10 -13.88
CA GLY A 327 10.49 9.93 -14.31
C GLY A 327 10.30 9.35 -15.72
N PHE A 328 11.29 9.51 -16.62
CA PHE A 328 11.30 8.91 -17.96
C PHE A 328 11.69 7.43 -17.87
N GLN A 329 12.81 7.12 -17.20
CA GLN A 329 13.27 5.74 -16.96
C GLN A 329 12.20 4.90 -16.24
N LYS A 330 11.45 5.50 -15.31
CA LYS A 330 10.35 4.84 -14.60
C LYS A 330 9.17 4.49 -15.52
N GLU A 331 8.73 5.41 -16.39
CA GLU A 331 7.65 5.12 -17.35
C GLU A 331 8.10 4.03 -18.35
N PHE A 332 9.36 4.04 -18.80
CA PHE A 332 9.90 2.98 -19.67
C PHE A 332 9.91 1.61 -18.99
N LYS A 333 10.35 1.51 -17.72
CA LYS A 333 10.24 0.29 -16.92
C LYS A 333 8.79 -0.18 -16.77
N GLU A 334 7.87 0.73 -16.43
CA GLU A 334 6.45 0.36 -16.20
C GLU A 334 5.78 -0.15 -17.49
N ILE A 335 6.11 0.43 -18.65
CA ILE A 335 5.58 -0.04 -19.93
C ILE A 335 6.27 -1.34 -20.39
N ASP A 336 7.57 -1.47 -20.20
CA ASP A 336 8.31 -2.72 -20.46
C ASP A 336 7.75 -3.90 -19.65
N GLN A 337 7.45 -3.69 -18.36
CA GLN A 337 6.78 -4.68 -17.54
C GLN A 337 5.40 -5.08 -18.09
N ARG A 338 4.61 -4.14 -18.64
CA ARG A 338 3.31 -4.43 -19.28
C ARG A 338 3.46 -5.18 -20.61
N VAL A 339 4.45 -4.80 -21.43
CA VAL A 339 4.77 -5.48 -22.69
C VAL A 339 5.16 -6.93 -22.43
N ASN A 340 6.10 -7.17 -21.51
CA ASN A 340 6.52 -8.51 -21.12
C ASN A 340 5.39 -9.31 -20.45
N LEU A 341 4.55 -8.67 -19.61
CA LEU A 341 3.38 -9.32 -19.01
C LEU A 341 2.40 -9.82 -20.08
N LEU A 342 2.04 -8.97 -21.05
CA LEU A 342 1.13 -9.38 -22.13
C LEU A 342 1.78 -10.44 -23.03
N TYR A 343 3.03 -10.26 -23.42
CA TYR A 343 3.77 -11.24 -24.24
C TYR A 343 3.85 -12.61 -23.56
N ASN A 344 4.30 -12.68 -22.31
CA ASN A 344 4.37 -13.94 -21.54
C ASN A 344 2.99 -14.56 -21.28
N THR A 345 1.93 -13.75 -21.23
CA THR A 345 0.55 -14.25 -21.10
C THR A 345 0.05 -14.83 -22.42
N ILE A 346 0.23 -14.13 -23.55
CA ILE A 346 -0.16 -14.58 -24.89
C ILE A 346 0.57 -15.87 -25.29
N GLU A 347 1.87 -15.96 -24.98
CA GLU A 347 2.67 -17.16 -25.22
C GLU A 347 2.30 -18.33 -24.27
N GLY A 348 1.52 -18.08 -23.21
CA GLY A 348 1.15 -19.09 -22.20
C GLY A 348 2.25 -19.41 -21.18
N ARG A 349 3.40 -18.70 -21.21
CA ARG A 349 4.50 -18.84 -20.24
C ARG A 349 4.07 -18.53 -18.82
N SER A 350 3.17 -17.57 -18.63
CA SER A 350 2.67 -17.21 -17.30
C SER A 350 1.73 -18.26 -16.70
N LEU A 351 1.22 -19.23 -17.48
CA LEU A 351 0.27 -20.25 -17.01
C LEU A 351 0.95 -21.39 -16.26
N LYS A 352 1.55 -21.07 -15.12
CA LYS A 352 2.15 -22.05 -14.19
C LYS A 352 1.08 -22.84 -13.47
N LEU A 353 0.52 -23.82 -14.18
CA LEU A 353 -0.63 -24.63 -13.78
C LEU A 353 -0.23 -26.02 -13.26
N PHE A 354 0.98 -26.49 -13.57
CA PHE A 354 1.37 -27.88 -13.36
C PHE A 354 2.49 -27.98 -12.32
N PRO A 355 2.24 -28.57 -11.13
CA PRO A 355 3.29 -28.84 -10.15
C PRO A 355 4.38 -29.77 -10.72
N LEU A 356 5.65 -29.47 -10.43
CA LEU A 356 6.74 -30.44 -10.57
C LEU A 356 6.67 -31.43 -9.40
N PRO A 357 6.57 -32.76 -9.66
CA PRO A 357 6.58 -33.75 -8.59
C PRO A 357 7.95 -33.82 -7.92
N GLU A 358 7.98 -33.97 -6.59
CA GLU A 358 9.22 -34.11 -5.80
C GLU A 358 10.16 -32.88 -5.86
N ASP A 359 9.68 -31.70 -6.30
CA ASP A 359 10.44 -30.44 -6.31
C ASP A 359 10.50 -29.80 -4.90
N GLU A 360 11.71 -29.64 -4.37
CA GLU A 360 11.96 -29.14 -3.01
C GLU A 360 11.37 -27.74 -2.74
N ASN A 361 11.21 -26.91 -3.77
CA ASN A 361 10.62 -25.57 -3.65
C ASN A 361 9.21 -25.48 -4.25
N ASN A 362 8.48 -26.60 -4.37
CA ASN A 362 7.09 -26.61 -4.84
C ASN A 362 6.88 -25.83 -6.17
N LYS A 363 7.83 -25.92 -7.11
CA LYS A 363 7.78 -25.19 -8.38
C LYS A 363 6.66 -25.68 -9.29
N TRP A 364 5.84 -24.77 -9.79
CA TRP A 364 4.84 -25.05 -10.82
C TRP A 364 5.30 -24.45 -12.14
N ILE A 365 5.00 -25.13 -13.24
CA ILE A 365 5.43 -24.78 -14.59
C ILE A 365 4.27 -24.71 -15.57
N SER A 366 4.51 -23.99 -16.66
CA SER A 366 3.65 -23.94 -17.85
C SER A 366 3.99 -25.04 -18.86
N SER A 367 3.05 -25.33 -19.77
CA SER A 367 3.29 -26.21 -20.92
C SER A 367 4.36 -25.68 -21.88
N ILE A 368 4.75 -24.39 -21.79
CA ILE A 368 5.88 -23.82 -22.54
C ILE A 368 7.20 -24.16 -21.85
N GLU A 369 7.31 -23.85 -20.55
CA GLU A 369 8.50 -24.18 -19.75
C GLU A 369 8.80 -25.69 -19.80
N PHE A 370 7.76 -26.54 -19.79
CA PHE A 370 7.92 -28.00 -19.98
C PHE A 370 8.53 -28.40 -21.34
N ARG A 371 8.25 -27.65 -22.42
CA ARG A 371 8.71 -27.95 -23.78
C ARG A 371 10.12 -27.41 -24.06
N GLU A 372 10.49 -26.31 -23.40
CA GLU A 372 11.78 -25.64 -23.59
C GLU A 372 12.84 -26.07 -22.57
N GLY A 373 12.42 -26.47 -21.37
CA GLY A 373 13.31 -27.02 -20.35
C GLY A 373 13.43 -28.55 -20.40
N ASN A 374 14.47 -29.09 -19.75
CA ASN A 374 14.75 -30.53 -19.71
C ASN A 374 13.85 -31.29 -18.70
N TYR A 375 12.59 -30.88 -18.53
CA TYR A 375 11.68 -31.45 -17.53
C TYR A 375 11.19 -32.86 -17.88
N ARG A 376 11.36 -33.31 -19.13
CA ARG A 376 11.05 -34.69 -19.57
C ARG A 376 11.92 -35.74 -18.89
N ASP A 377 13.15 -35.38 -18.52
CA ASP A 377 14.08 -36.28 -17.83
C ASP A 377 13.87 -36.27 -16.30
N VAL A 378 13.22 -35.21 -15.78
CA VAL A 378 12.87 -35.04 -14.36
C VAL A 378 11.57 -35.77 -14.02
N ILE A 379 10.53 -35.64 -14.86
CA ILE A 379 9.19 -36.17 -14.59
C ILE A 379 9.06 -37.62 -15.10
N LYS A 380 9.31 -38.56 -14.18
CA LYS A 380 9.26 -40.03 -14.41
C LYS A 380 7.88 -40.55 -14.86
N ASP A 381 6.78 -39.87 -14.49
CA ASP A 381 5.42 -40.22 -14.92
C ASP A 381 5.18 -39.75 -16.36
N SER A 382 5.27 -40.67 -17.32
CA SER A 382 5.06 -40.39 -18.74
C SER A 382 3.62 -39.98 -19.08
N LEU A 383 2.62 -40.37 -18.30
CA LEU A 383 1.23 -39.93 -18.50
C LEU A 383 1.09 -38.48 -18.06
N TYR A 384 1.67 -38.12 -16.91
CA TYR A 384 1.67 -36.73 -16.44
C TYR A 384 2.51 -35.82 -17.34
N SER A 385 3.70 -36.23 -17.78
CA SER A 385 4.50 -35.52 -18.79
C SER A 385 3.72 -35.26 -20.08
N ASN A 386 2.97 -36.24 -20.58
CA ASN A 386 2.10 -36.05 -21.76
C ASN A 386 0.91 -35.12 -21.46
N PHE A 387 0.39 -35.13 -20.23
CA PHE A 387 -0.69 -34.24 -19.79
C PHE A 387 -0.22 -32.79 -19.63
N ILE A 388 0.99 -32.53 -19.13
CA ILE A 388 1.58 -31.18 -19.09
C ILE A 388 1.78 -30.65 -20.51
N ASN A 389 2.32 -31.47 -21.41
CA ASN A 389 2.62 -31.06 -22.79
C ASN A 389 1.37 -30.74 -23.61
N ASN A 390 0.30 -31.54 -23.43
CA ASN A 390 -0.86 -31.53 -24.34
C ASN A 390 -2.19 -31.18 -23.66
N GLY A 391 -2.34 -31.33 -22.34
CA GLY A 391 -3.62 -31.24 -21.63
C GLY A 391 -4.28 -29.87 -21.72
N PHE A 392 -3.52 -28.79 -21.55
CA PHE A 392 -4.05 -27.43 -21.71
C PHE A 392 -4.42 -27.12 -23.17
N ASN A 393 -3.60 -27.55 -24.13
CA ASN A 393 -3.91 -27.42 -25.56
C ASN A 393 -5.17 -28.22 -25.96
N ALA A 394 -5.32 -29.43 -25.43
CA ALA A 394 -6.51 -30.26 -25.61
C ALA A 394 -7.75 -29.59 -25.00
N TYR A 395 -7.63 -28.96 -23.83
CA TYR A 395 -8.68 -28.14 -23.24
C TYR A 395 -9.10 -27.01 -24.19
N LEU A 396 -8.17 -26.18 -24.69
CA LEU A 396 -8.49 -25.10 -25.63
C LEU A 396 -9.17 -25.61 -26.93
N VAL A 397 -8.73 -26.74 -27.47
CA VAL A 397 -9.36 -27.37 -28.64
C VAL A 397 -10.78 -27.87 -28.31
N THR A 398 -10.99 -28.51 -27.16
CA THR A 398 -12.34 -28.92 -26.74
C THR A 398 -13.25 -27.75 -26.43
N LEU A 399 -12.71 -26.65 -25.89
CA LEU A 399 -13.44 -25.40 -25.61
C LEU A 399 -13.92 -24.74 -26.90
N ASN A 400 -13.08 -24.68 -27.93
CA ASN A 400 -13.48 -24.16 -29.24
C ASN A 400 -14.64 -24.97 -29.83
N ASN A 401 -14.54 -26.31 -29.79
CA ASN A 401 -15.61 -27.21 -30.23
C ASN A 401 -16.89 -27.04 -29.37
N ALA A 402 -16.76 -26.88 -28.05
CA ALA A 402 -17.87 -26.68 -27.12
C ALA A 402 -18.64 -25.39 -27.41
N LYS A 403 -17.95 -24.31 -27.80
CA LYS A 403 -18.60 -23.05 -28.23
C LYS A 403 -19.44 -23.20 -29.49
N GLN A 404 -19.09 -24.15 -30.38
CA GLN A 404 -19.86 -24.43 -31.60
C GLN A 404 -21.05 -25.37 -31.34
N THR A 405 -20.91 -26.34 -30.42
CA THR A 405 -21.93 -27.37 -30.14
C THR A 405 -22.86 -27.04 -28.97
N GLY A 406 -22.44 -26.14 -28.08
CA GLY A 406 -23.12 -25.84 -26.80
C GLY A 406 -22.80 -26.82 -25.66
N ASP A 407 -22.08 -27.92 -25.90
CA ASP A 407 -21.72 -28.91 -24.87
C ASP A 407 -20.31 -28.69 -24.32
N PHE A 408 -20.23 -28.14 -23.11
CA PHE A 408 -18.98 -27.87 -22.40
C PHE A 408 -18.46 -29.05 -21.56
N SER A 409 -19.21 -30.16 -21.44
CA SER A 409 -18.90 -31.26 -20.51
C SER A 409 -17.48 -31.83 -20.69
N ARG A 410 -16.99 -31.92 -21.93
CA ARG A 410 -15.64 -32.41 -22.22
C ARG A 410 -14.53 -31.43 -21.80
N ALA A 411 -14.74 -30.13 -21.99
CA ALA A 411 -13.81 -29.11 -21.56
C ALA A 411 -13.77 -29.03 -20.02
N GLU A 412 -14.92 -29.18 -19.36
CA GLU A 412 -15.02 -29.21 -17.89
C GLU A 412 -14.33 -30.43 -17.27
N ASN A 413 -14.45 -31.62 -17.87
CA ASN A 413 -13.71 -32.81 -17.45
C ASN A 413 -12.17 -32.61 -17.53
N LEU A 414 -11.69 -31.80 -18.49
CA LEU A 414 -10.26 -31.47 -18.59
C LEU A 414 -9.83 -30.45 -17.53
N LEU A 415 -10.65 -29.45 -17.22
CA LEU A 415 -10.42 -28.55 -16.07
C LEU A 415 -10.38 -29.34 -14.75
N GLU A 416 -11.31 -30.26 -14.54
CA GLU A 416 -11.32 -31.16 -13.37
C GLU A 416 -10.06 -32.05 -13.34
N GLY A 417 -9.60 -32.52 -14.50
CA GLY A 417 -8.33 -33.23 -14.66
C GLY A 417 -7.13 -32.40 -14.22
N ILE A 418 -7.04 -31.14 -14.63
CA ILE A 418 -5.99 -30.21 -14.18
C ILE A 418 -6.06 -30.05 -12.66
N THR A 419 -7.23 -29.75 -12.09
CA THR A 419 -7.44 -29.62 -10.64
C THR A 419 -7.04 -30.89 -9.87
N LYS A 420 -7.34 -32.09 -10.40
CA LYS A 420 -6.93 -33.37 -9.82
C LYS A 420 -5.40 -33.52 -9.83
N THR A 421 -4.72 -33.14 -10.90
CA THR A 421 -3.24 -33.16 -10.92
C THR A 421 -2.62 -32.13 -9.98
N GLN A 422 -3.19 -30.92 -9.87
CA GLN A 422 -2.76 -29.89 -8.91
C GLN A 422 -2.87 -30.40 -7.46
N ARG A 423 -4.01 -31.00 -7.10
CA ARG A 423 -4.20 -31.60 -5.76
C ARG A 423 -3.35 -32.84 -5.50
N LYS A 424 -2.92 -33.58 -6.54
CA LYS A 424 -2.08 -34.78 -6.42
C LYS A 424 -0.59 -34.44 -6.26
N TYR A 425 -0.07 -33.52 -7.09
CA TYR A 425 1.36 -33.26 -7.20
C TYR A 425 1.83 -31.96 -6.55
N GLY A 426 0.92 -31.05 -6.19
CA GLY A 426 1.23 -29.77 -5.53
C GLY A 426 0.47 -29.57 -4.22
N ALA A 427 0.17 -30.65 -3.50
CA ALA A 427 -0.70 -30.66 -2.33
C ALA A 427 -0.27 -29.67 -1.23
N ASP A 428 1.04 -29.53 -1.00
CA ASP A 428 1.62 -28.76 0.11
C ASP A 428 1.38 -27.25 -0.02
N VAL A 429 1.24 -26.74 -1.26
CA VAL A 429 0.97 -25.32 -1.55
C VAL A 429 -0.44 -25.09 -2.12
N MET A 430 -1.25 -26.14 -2.30
CA MET A 430 -2.57 -26.03 -2.92
C MET A 430 -3.58 -25.29 -2.03
N LEU A 431 -4.35 -24.37 -2.61
CA LEU A 431 -5.39 -23.65 -1.89
C LEU A 431 -6.58 -24.56 -1.52
N SER A 432 -7.15 -24.32 -0.33
CA SER A 432 -8.44 -24.90 0.06
C SER A 432 -9.57 -24.32 -0.79
N GLN A 433 -10.64 -25.09 -1.01
CA GLN A 433 -11.77 -24.61 -1.81
C GLN A 433 -12.42 -23.37 -1.21
N ASP A 434 -12.50 -23.28 0.12
CA ASP A 434 -13.03 -22.11 0.83
C ASP A 434 -12.18 -20.86 0.58
N LYS A 435 -10.85 -21.01 0.50
CA LYS A 435 -9.94 -19.89 0.21
C LYS A 435 -10.05 -19.43 -1.24
N ILE A 436 -10.15 -20.37 -2.20
CA ILE A 436 -10.43 -20.07 -3.62
C ILE A 436 -11.75 -19.30 -3.75
N ASN A 437 -12.83 -19.83 -3.16
CA ASN A 437 -14.16 -19.22 -3.19
C ASN A 437 -14.16 -17.83 -2.53
N ALA A 438 -13.51 -17.68 -1.36
CA ALA A 438 -13.43 -16.40 -0.66
C ALA A 438 -12.72 -15.33 -1.48
N GLU A 439 -11.63 -15.68 -2.16
CA GLU A 439 -10.86 -14.74 -2.99
C GLU A 439 -11.62 -14.35 -4.27
N ILE A 440 -12.28 -15.29 -4.94
CA ILE A 440 -13.15 -15.01 -6.10
C ILE A 440 -14.31 -14.07 -5.68
N LEU A 441 -14.94 -14.33 -4.53
CA LEU A 441 -16.01 -13.46 -4.01
C LEU A 441 -15.49 -12.07 -3.63
N TYR A 442 -14.30 -11.98 -3.03
CA TYR A 442 -13.64 -10.72 -2.69
C TYR A 442 -13.41 -9.86 -3.95
N ASN A 443 -12.84 -10.44 -5.00
CA ASN A 443 -12.63 -9.77 -6.30
C ASN A 443 -13.96 -9.35 -6.94
N LYS A 444 -14.96 -10.25 -6.95
CA LYS A 444 -16.28 -10.01 -7.56
C LYS A 444 -17.06 -8.88 -6.90
N TYR A 445 -16.99 -8.78 -5.57
CA TYR A 445 -17.69 -7.72 -4.85
C TYR A 445 -16.93 -6.40 -4.84
N ASP A 446 -15.58 -6.42 -4.84
CA ASP A 446 -14.70 -5.25 -4.72
C ASP A 446 -15.26 -4.21 -3.73
N ILE A 447 -15.27 -4.64 -2.47
CA ILE A 447 -15.94 -3.95 -1.37
C ILE A 447 -15.38 -2.53 -1.21
N PHE A 448 -14.05 -2.37 -1.27
CA PHE A 448 -13.39 -1.10 -1.03
C PHE A 448 -13.66 -0.06 -2.14
N LYS A 449 -13.72 -0.47 -3.41
CA LYS A 449 -14.05 0.40 -4.56
C LYS A 449 -15.50 0.89 -4.52
N LYS A 450 -16.44 0.14 -3.92
CA LYS A 450 -17.83 0.59 -3.71
C LYS A 450 -18.00 1.40 -2.43
N LEU A 451 -17.29 1.04 -1.36
CA LEU A 451 -17.38 1.71 -0.06
C LEU A 451 -17.08 3.21 -0.14
N PHE A 452 -16.08 3.66 -0.93
CA PHE A 452 -15.77 5.09 -1.00
C PHE A 452 -16.99 5.92 -1.45
N SER A 453 -17.69 5.48 -2.49
CA SER A 453 -18.90 6.14 -3.00
C SER A 453 -20.02 6.13 -1.96
N TRP A 454 -20.26 5.00 -1.28
CA TRP A 454 -21.31 4.89 -0.27
C TRP A 454 -21.03 5.76 0.96
N TYR A 455 -19.78 5.80 1.45
CA TYR A 455 -19.36 6.73 2.50
C TYR A 455 -19.47 8.19 2.04
N LEU A 456 -19.14 8.51 0.78
CA LEU A 456 -19.23 9.86 0.25
C LEU A 456 -20.68 10.35 0.26
N TYR A 457 -21.60 9.54 -0.27
CA TYR A 457 -23.03 9.89 -0.30
C TYR A 457 -23.62 9.97 1.12
N ALA A 458 -23.45 8.93 1.94
CA ALA A 458 -24.01 8.90 3.28
C ALA A 458 -23.42 10.01 4.19
N GLY A 459 -22.11 10.23 4.12
CA GLY A 459 -21.41 11.28 4.86
C GLY A 459 -21.80 12.69 4.41
N THR A 460 -21.85 12.96 3.10
CA THR A 460 -22.25 14.27 2.56
C THR A 460 -23.70 14.59 2.87
N ILE A 461 -24.63 13.63 2.66
CA ILE A 461 -26.04 13.84 2.97
C ILE A 461 -26.22 14.07 4.48
N LEU A 462 -25.60 13.25 5.33
CA LEU A 462 -25.66 13.46 6.79
C LEU A 462 -25.09 14.83 7.19
N PHE A 463 -23.97 15.26 6.60
CA PHE A 463 -23.39 16.58 6.84
C PHE A 463 -24.35 17.71 6.46
N LEU A 464 -24.95 17.65 5.27
CA LEU A 464 -25.94 18.64 4.81
C LEU A 464 -27.18 18.66 5.72
N LEU A 465 -27.71 17.50 6.12
CA LEU A 465 -28.83 17.40 7.06
C LEU A 465 -28.50 18.06 8.41
N LEU A 466 -27.28 17.86 8.92
CA LEU A 466 -26.83 18.47 10.18
C LEU A 466 -26.58 19.97 10.07
N ILE A 467 -26.07 20.47 8.93
CA ILE A 467 -26.01 21.91 8.65
C ILE A 467 -27.43 22.49 8.65
N VAL A 468 -28.38 21.84 7.96
CA VAL A 468 -29.81 22.26 8.00
C VAL A 468 -30.36 22.24 9.43
N GLN A 469 -30.00 21.24 10.26
CA GLN A 469 -30.40 21.15 11.67
C GLN A 469 -29.84 22.30 12.54
N ILE A 470 -28.69 22.88 12.20
CA ILE A 470 -28.11 24.03 12.90
C ILE A 470 -28.86 25.33 12.55
N PHE A 471 -29.29 25.49 11.30
CA PHE A 471 -29.92 26.71 10.79
C PHE A 471 -31.46 26.74 10.89
N LYS A 472 -32.15 25.60 10.71
CA LYS A 472 -33.63 25.48 10.80
C LYS A 472 -34.08 24.80 12.10
N THR A 473 -35.33 25.00 12.47
CA THR A 473 -35.97 24.29 13.60
C THR A 473 -36.09 22.80 13.30
N THR A 474 -35.87 21.97 14.32
CA THR A 474 -35.73 20.51 14.23
C THR A 474 -37.05 19.79 13.92
N ASN A 475 -37.07 18.98 12.86
CA ASN A 475 -38.23 18.16 12.45
C ASN A 475 -37.99 16.67 12.79
N LYS A 476 -39.05 15.93 13.14
CA LYS A 476 -39.01 14.45 13.29
C LYS A 476 -38.45 13.76 12.03
N LEU A 477 -38.81 14.22 10.83
CA LEU A 477 -38.26 13.67 9.58
C LEU A 477 -36.75 13.89 9.48
N LEU A 478 -36.26 15.10 9.78
CA LEU A 478 -34.83 15.41 9.77
C LEU A 478 -34.05 14.53 10.76
N ASN A 479 -34.58 14.37 11.98
CA ASN A 479 -33.98 13.51 12.99
C ASN A 479 -34.07 12.01 12.62
N GLY A 480 -35.14 11.58 11.96
CA GLY A 480 -35.30 10.24 11.41
C GLY A 480 -34.28 9.94 10.31
N SER A 481 -34.12 10.86 9.34
CA SER A 481 -33.09 10.77 8.30
C SER A 481 -31.67 10.78 8.90
N ILE A 482 -31.40 11.64 9.89
CA ILE A 482 -30.11 11.64 10.61
C ILE A 482 -29.87 10.29 11.28
N THR A 483 -30.85 9.72 11.98
CA THR A 483 -30.71 8.39 12.60
C THR A 483 -30.53 7.28 11.56
N PHE A 484 -31.26 7.32 10.45
CA PHE A 484 -31.10 6.39 9.33
C PHE A 484 -29.68 6.46 8.74
N PHE A 485 -29.19 7.64 8.36
CA PHE A 485 -27.85 7.79 7.81
C PHE A 485 -26.75 7.44 8.81
N LYS A 486 -26.95 7.68 10.12
CA LYS A 486 -26.05 7.15 11.15
C LYS A 486 -26.03 5.63 11.21
N GLY A 487 -27.20 4.98 11.06
CA GLY A 487 -27.32 3.53 10.90
C GLY A 487 -26.56 3.03 9.66
N VAL A 488 -26.76 3.68 8.52
CA VAL A 488 -26.02 3.39 7.27
C VAL A 488 -24.51 3.52 7.49
N LEU A 489 -24.01 4.58 8.12
CA LEU A 489 -22.58 4.74 8.40
C LEU A 489 -22.00 3.65 9.32
N ILE A 490 -22.78 3.16 10.29
CA ILE A 490 -22.39 2.02 11.12
C ILE A 490 -22.37 0.73 10.28
N THR A 491 -23.37 0.50 9.42
CA THR A 491 -23.40 -0.66 8.50
C THR A 491 -22.22 -0.64 7.52
N LEU A 492 -21.90 0.52 6.94
CA LEU A 492 -20.72 0.70 6.08
C LEU A 492 -19.41 0.44 6.85
N PHE A 493 -19.35 0.76 8.14
CA PHE A 493 -18.19 0.44 8.98
C PHE A 493 -18.06 -1.05 9.30
N VAL A 494 -19.18 -1.76 9.49
CA VAL A 494 -19.18 -3.23 9.59
C VAL A 494 -18.72 -3.85 8.28
N ILE A 495 -19.25 -3.42 7.12
CA ILE A 495 -18.83 -3.90 5.80
C ILE A 495 -17.33 -3.63 5.55
N HIS A 496 -16.84 -2.45 5.95
CA HIS A 496 -15.41 -2.10 5.87
C HIS A 496 -14.55 -3.05 6.73
N THR A 497 -14.99 -3.33 7.96
CA THR A 497 -14.31 -4.26 8.87
C THR A 497 -14.30 -5.69 8.30
N LEU A 498 -15.42 -6.16 7.75
CA LEU A 498 -15.51 -7.47 7.10
C LEU A 498 -14.63 -7.57 5.85
N GLY A 499 -14.50 -6.50 5.07
CA GLY A 499 -13.58 -6.44 3.93
C GLY A 499 -12.11 -6.59 4.34
N LEU A 500 -11.69 -5.98 5.45
CA LEU A 500 -10.33 -6.14 5.99
C LEU A 500 -10.10 -7.57 6.53
N VAL A 501 -11.08 -8.14 7.23
CA VAL A 501 -11.00 -9.53 7.71
C VAL A 501 -10.95 -10.53 6.55
N ALA A 502 -11.72 -10.31 5.48
CA ALA A 502 -11.67 -11.13 4.28
C ALA A 502 -10.28 -11.03 3.60
N ARG A 503 -9.72 -9.82 3.46
CA ARG A 503 -8.38 -9.65 2.90
C ARG A 503 -7.31 -10.35 3.74
N TRP A 504 -7.37 -10.26 5.07
CA TRP A 504 -6.47 -10.99 5.99
C TRP A 504 -6.55 -12.51 5.78
N TYR A 505 -7.76 -13.07 5.71
CA TYR A 505 -7.94 -14.51 5.46
C TYR A 505 -7.35 -14.97 4.12
N ILE A 506 -7.46 -14.14 3.08
CA ILE A 506 -6.93 -14.41 1.75
C ILE A 506 -5.39 -14.30 1.73
N SER A 507 -4.83 -13.20 2.22
CA SER A 507 -3.38 -12.97 2.18
C SER A 507 -2.59 -13.84 3.18
N GLY A 508 -3.23 -14.29 4.27
CA GLY A 508 -2.57 -14.99 5.38
C GLY A 508 -1.86 -14.07 6.38
N HIS A 509 -1.82 -12.76 6.13
CA HIS A 509 -1.22 -11.75 7.00
C HIS A 509 -2.16 -10.55 7.18
N ALA A 510 -1.92 -9.74 8.22
CA ALA A 510 -2.76 -8.58 8.45
C ALA A 510 -2.63 -7.54 7.30
N PRO A 511 -3.73 -6.87 6.89
CA PRO A 511 -3.77 -6.03 5.69
C PRO A 511 -3.27 -4.61 5.98
N TRP A 512 -1.96 -4.49 6.21
CA TRP A 512 -1.22 -3.23 6.33
C TRP A 512 0.25 -3.40 5.90
N SER A 513 0.52 -4.33 4.98
CA SER A 513 1.85 -4.65 4.46
C SER A 513 2.31 -3.67 3.37
N ASP A 514 1.36 -3.19 2.56
CA ASP A 514 1.59 -2.29 1.43
C ASP A 514 0.89 -0.92 1.61
N ALA A 515 1.06 -0.02 0.62
CA ALA A 515 0.49 1.34 0.65
C ALA A 515 -1.04 1.40 0.43
N TYR A 516 -1.61 0.49 -0.38
CA TYR A 516 -3.05 0.33 -0.57
C TYR A 516 -3.70 -0.17 0.72
N GLU A 517 -3.16 -1.25 1.27
CA GLU A 517 -3.55 -1.86 2.55
C GLU A 517 -3.49 -0.85 3.70
N SER A 518 -2.38 -0.14 3.82
CA SER A 518 -2.24 0.94 4.81
C SER A 518 -3.28 2.04 4.63
N MET A 519 -3.63 2.43 3.39
CA MET A 519 -4.64 3.46 3.13
C MET A 519 -6.07 3.02 3.49
N ILE A 520 -6.46 1.79 3.16
CA ILE A 520 -7.77 1.26 3.59
C ILE A 520 -7.84 1.12 5.13
N TYR A 521 -6.74 0.75 5.78
CA TYR A 521 -6.65 0.72 7.23
C TYR A 521 -6.71 2.12 7.89
N VAL A 522 -6.05 3.14 7.33
CA VAL A 522 -6.18 4.55 7.80
C VAL A 522 -7.62 5.04 7.64
N ALA A 523 -8.31 4.70 6.54
CA ALA A 523 -9.72 5.02 6.37
C ALA A 523 -10.60 4.34 7.43
N TRP A 524 -10.36 3.05 7.70
CA TRP A 524 -11.06 2.32 8.76
C TRP A 524 -10.83 2.94 10.14
N ALA A 525 -9.58 3.26 10.50
CA ALA A 525 -9.25 3.92 11.76
C ALA A 525 -9.90 5.31 11.88
N THR A 526 -9.87 6.10 10.80
CA THR A 526 -10.54 7.42 10.73
C THR A 526 -12.03 7.28 11.04
N MET A 527 -12.70 6.30 10.44
CA MET A 527 -14.13 6.05 10.70
C MET A 527 -14.38 5.51 12.11
N LEU A 528 -13.53 4.61 12.62
CA LEU A 528 -13.63 4.06 13.98
C LEU A 528 -13.61 5.19 15.02
N PHE A 529 -12.60 6.06 14.99
CA PHE A 529 -12.54 7.20 15.90
C PHE A 529 -13.66 8.20 15.64
N GLY A 530 -14.06 8.39 14.39
CA GLY A 530 -15.26 9.12 14.00
C GLY A 530 -16.55 8.62 14.65
N LEU A 531 -16.74 7.30 14.75
CA LEU A 531 -17.86 6.68 15.46
C LEU A 531 -17.72 6.81 16.98
N LEU A 532 -16.54 6.51 17.54
CA LEU A 532 -16.28 6.55 18.99
C LEU A 532 -16.53 7.94 19.57
N PHE A 533 -15.98 8.99 18.95
CA PHE A 533 -16.22 10.38 19.33
C PHE A 533 -17.59 10.89 18.83
N GLY A 534 -18.06 10.40 17.68
CA GLY A 534 -19.36 10.73 17.08
C GLY A 534 -20.57 10.33 17.93
N ARG A 535 -20.43 9.39 18.88
CA ARG A 535 -21.44 9.10 19.94
C ARG A 535 -21.89 10.36 20.72
N LYS A 536 -21.11 11.44 20.67
CA LYS A 536 -21.39 12.72 21.34
C LYS A 536 -21.65 13.89 20.38
N SER A 537 -21.34 13.75 19.08
CA SER A 537 -21.48 14.79 18.06
C SER A 537 -21.77 14.15 16.70
N ASP A 538 -22.98 14.31 16.20
CA ASP A 538 -23.37 13.76 14.89
C ASP A 538 -22.58 14.41 13.75
N LEU A 539 -22.20 15.68 13.91
CA LEU A 539 -21.38 16.42 12.95
C LEU A 539 -19.95 15.89 12.87
N THR A 540 -19.42 15.34 13.97
CA THR A 540 -18.15 14.60 13.96
C THR A 540 -18.27 13.36 13.09
N MET A 541 -19.31 12.54 13.28
CA MET A 541 -19.53 11.30 12.52
C MET A 541 -19.69 11.56 11.02
N ALA A 542 -20.43 12.59 10.64
CA ALA A 542 -20.60 12.99 9.24
C ALA A 542 -19.28 13.45 8.60
N SER A 543 -18.52 14.28 9.33
CA SER A 543 -17.24 14.82 8.84
C SER A 543 -16.19 13.72 8.65
N THR A 544 -16.13 12.74 9.56
CA THR A 544 -15.21 11.59 9.39
C THR A 544 -15.65 10.64 8.29
N ALA A 545 -16.95 10.41 8.09
CA ALA A 545 -17.42 9.59 6.98
C ALA A 545 -17.03 10.21 5.62
N PHE A 546 -17.17 11.54 5.50
CA PHE A 546 -16.75 12.27 4.31
C PHE A 546 -15.24 12.13 4.04
N VAL A 547 -14.38 12.24 5.06
CA VAL A 547 -12.92 12.08 4.86
C VAL A 547 -12.51 10.63 4.70
N THR A 548 -13.19 9.68 5.35
CA THR A 548 -13.03 8.23 5.10
C THR A 548 -13.28 7.91 3.62
N ALA A 549 -14.31 8.52 3.02
CA ALA A 549 -14.58 8.40 1.60
C ALA A 549 -13.44 8.96 0.73
N ILE A 550 -12.85 10.11 1.09
CA ILE A 550 -11.72 10.68 0.36
C ILE A 550 -10.49 9.77 0.46
N ILE A 551 -10.17 9.22 1.64
CA ILE A 551 -9.04 8.31 1.82
C ILE A 551 -9.23 7.04 0.99
N LEU A 552 -10.41 6.42 1.04
CA LEU A 552 -10.74 5.26 0.19
C LEU A 552 -10.73 5.60 -1.30
N MET A 553 -11.18 6.80 -1.70
CA MET A 553 -11.12 7.24 -3.10
C MET A 553 -9.66 7.34 -3.57
N VAL A 554 -8.78 7.95 -2.76
CA VAL A 554 -7.34 8.06 -3.06
C VAL A 554 -6.70 6.67 -3.10
N ALA A 555 -7.10 5.73 -2.22
CA ALA A 555 -6.63 4.34 -2.25
C ALA A 555 -6.85 3.65 -3.62
N HIS A 556 -7.91 4.01 -4.36
CA HIS A 556 -8.22 3.44 -5.67
C HIS A 556 -7.77 4.32 -6.85
N TRP A 557 -6.95 5.35 -6.62
CA TRP A 557 -6.29 6.07 -7.72
C TRP A 557 -5.19 5.20 -8.35
N ASN A 558 -5.00 5.34 -9.67
CA ASN A 558 -4.23 4.45 -10.56
C ASN A 558 -2.75 4.14 -10.23
N TRP A 559 -2.23 4.65 -9.10
CA TRP A 559 -0.84 4.57 -8.64
C TRP A 559 -0.62 3.63 -7.44
N MET A 560 -1.69 3.16 -6.77
CA MET A 560 -1.62 2.05 -5.81
C MET A 560 -2.07 0.76 -6.48
N ASP A 561 -1.38 -0.35 -6.20
CA ASP A 561 -1.78 -1.68 -6.66
C ASP A 561 -2.61 -2.37 -5.56
N PRO A 562 -3.88 -2.73 -5.81
CA PRO A 562 -4.70 -3.47 -4.85
C PRO A 562 -4.42 -4.98 -4.83
N ALA A 563 -3.49 -5.47 -5.66
CA ALA A 563 -3.03 -6.87 -5.66
C ALA A 563 -2.65 -7.36 -4.26
N ILE A 564 -2.73 -8.67 -4.03
CA ILE A 564 -2.24 -9.31 -2.81
C ILE A 564 -0.90 -9.96 -3.18
N ALA A 565 0.18 -9.50 -2.57
CA ALA A 565 1.54 -9.99 -2.79
C ALA A 565 2.01 -10.84 -1.59
N ASN A 566 3.11 -11.58 -1.78
CA ASN A 566 3.79 -12.24 -0.67
C ASN A 566 4.44 -11.18 0.25
N LEU A 567 4.39 -11.43 1.56
CA LEU A 567 4.97 -10.56 2.59
C LEU A 567 6.50 -10.51 2.44
N GLN A 568 7.15 -9.39 2.75
CA GLN A 568 8.63 -9.37 2.80
C GLN A 568 9.12 -10.10 4.06
N PRO A 569 10.22 -10.89 4.02
CA PRO A 569 10.69 -11.70 5.15
C PRO A 569 10.82 -10.94 6.47
N VAL A 570 11.45 -9.76 6.41
CA VAL A 570 11.67 -8.85 7.55
C VAL A 570 10.36 -8.34 8.18
N LEU A 571 9.23 -8.41 7.45
CA LEU A 571 7.93 -7.97 7.93
C LEU A 571 7.13 -9.09 8.64
N ASN A 572 7.60 -10.34 8.58
CA ASN A 572 6.97 -11.46 9.27
C ASN A 572 7.32 -11.45 10.77
N SER A 573 6.72 -10.52 11.52
CA SER A 573 7.03 -10.27 12.93
C SER A 573 5.81 -9.85 13.73
N TYR A 574 5.62 -10.46 14.91
CA TYR A 574 4.55 -10.07 15.84
C TYR A 574 4.68 -8.61 16.30
N TRP A 575 5.93 -8.15 16.51
CA TRP A 575 6.19 -6.76 16.89
C TRP A 575 5.82 -5.76 15.80
N LEU A 576 6.10 -6.07 14.52
CA LEU A 576 5.66 -5.25 13.39
C LEU A 576 4.13 -5.18 13.35
N MET A 577 3.45 -6.30 13.53
CA MET A 577 1.98 -6.38 13.50
C MET A 577 1.35 -5.39 14.49
N ILE A 578 1.88 -5.30 15.73
CA ILE A 578 1.41 -4.32 16.73
C ILE A 578 1.87 -2.90 16.38
N HIS A 579 3.15 -2.72 16.05
CA HIS A 579 3.73 -1.41 15.74
C HIS A 579 2.97 -0.69 14.63
N VAL A 580 2.81 -1.35 13.47
CA VAL A 580 2.16 -0.79 12.29
C VAL A 580 0.68 -0.53 12.58
N ALA A 581 -0.03 -1.48 13.21
CA ALA A 581 -1.42 -1.28 13.61
C ALA A 581 -1.60 -0.04 14.49
N VAL A 582 -0.77 0.15 15.53
CA VAL A 582 -0.89 1.28 16.45
C VAL A 582 -0.48 2.61 15.79
N ILE A 583 0.66 2.65 15.07
CA ILE A 583 1.17 3.89 14.49
C ILE A 583 0.31 4.36 13.30
N VAL A 584 -0.13 3.46 12.43
CA VAL A 584 -0.99 3.82 11.28
C VAL A 584 -2.40 4.16 11.74
N ALA A 585 -2.94 3.48 12.76
CA ALA A 585 -4.22 3.86 13.34
C ALA A 585 -4.19 5.24 14.02
N SER A 586 -3.01 5.72 14.49
CA SER A 586 -2.84 7.08 15.03
C SER A 586 -3.17 8.19 14.03
N TYR A 587 -3.06 7.90 12.73
CA TYR A 587 -3.41 8.85 11.66
C TYR A 587 -4.93 9.09 11.58
N GLY A 588 -5.77 8.14 12.05
CA GLY A 588 -7.22 8.30 12.13
C GLY A 588 -7.65 9.46 13.04
N PRO A 589 -7.24 9.50 14.32
CA PRO A 589 -7.50 10.63 15.22
C PRO A 589 -6.90 11.96 14.73
N PHE A 590 -5.75 11.96 14.06
CA PHE A 590 -5.17 13.18 13.47
C PHE A 590 -5.96 13.70 12.27
N THR A 591 -6.41 12.80 11.38
CA THR A 591 -7.31 13.11 10.25
C THR A 591 -8.64 13.67 10.78
N LEU A 592 -9.19 13.06 11.82
CA LEU A 592 -10.36 13.54 12.55
C LEU A 592 -10.11 14.95 13.14
N GLY A 593 -8.95 15.20 13.76
CA GLY A 593 -8.58 16.53 14.26
C GLY A 593 -8.49 17.59 13.16
N MET A 594 -7.88 17.26 12.02
CA MET A 594 -7.79 18.13 10.84
C MET A 594 -9.19 18.51 10.34
N ILE A 595 -10.08 17.54 10.09
CA ILE A 595 -11.42 17.85 9.55
C ILE A 595 -12.30 18.59 10.55
N LEU A 596 -12.22 18.26 11.85
CA LEU A 596 -12.90 19.06 12.88
C LEU A 596 -12.38 20.49 12.93
N GLY A 597 -11.06 20.68 12.79
CA GLY A 597 -10.45 22.00 12.65
C GLY A 597 -11.05 22.79 11.50
N LEU A 598 -11.11 22.18 10.31
CA LEU A 598 -11.69 22.79 9.10
C LEU A 598 -13.18 23.15 9.29
N VAL A 599 -13.98 22.22 9.82
CA VAL A 599 -15.41 22.45 10.09
C VAL A 599 -15.60 23.57 11.12
N VAL A 600 -14.76 23.66 12.16
CA VAL A 600 -14.79 24.79 13.11
C VAL A 600 -14.50 26.13 12.43
N LEU A 601 -13.51 26.20 11.52
CA LEU A 601 -13.23 27.42 10.76
C LEU A 601 -14.42 27.80 9.85
N LEU A 602 -15.06 26.84 9.18
CA LEU A 602 -16.27 27.08 8.38
C LEU A 602 -17.43 27.62 9.25
N LEU A 603 -17.68 27.04 10.43
CA LEU A 603 -18.70 27.54 11.36
C LEU A 603 -18.39 28.97 11.88
N MET A 604 -17.11 29.33 12.02
CA MET A 604 -16.71 30.71 12.29
C MET A 604 -17.02 31.63 11.10
N ILE A 605 -16.74 31.23 9.87
CA ILE A 605 -17.04 32.00 8.65
C ILE A 605 -18.54 32.33 8.55
N PHE A 606 -19.40 31.33 8.78
CA PHE A 606 -20.87 31.47 8.74
C PHE A 606 -21.50 32.01 10.04
N THR A 607 -20.69 32.53 10.98
CA THR A 607 -21.20 33.24 12.15
C THR A 607 -21.76 34.62 11.78
N SER A 608 -22.92 34.93 12.36
CA SER A 608 -23.66 36.20 12.27
C SER A 608 -24.20 36.59 13.66
N LYS A 609 -24.67 37.83 13.82
CA LYS A 609 -25.33 38.28 15.06
C LYS A 609 -26.49 37.36 15.51
N LYS A 610 -27.25 36.78 14.56
CA LYS A 610 -28.46 35.98 14.86
C LYS A 610 -28.17 34.53 15.28
N ASN A 611 -27.07 33.93 14.84
CA ASN A 611 -26.75 32.51 15.10
C ASN A 611 -25.54 32.31 16.04
N LYS A 612 -24.91 33.40 16.51
CA LYS A 612 -23.70 33.42 17.35
C LYS A 612 -23.69 32.38 18.48
N ASP A 613 -24.74 32.30 19.29
CA ASP A 613 -24.74 31.39 20.45
C ASP A 613 -24.88 29.91 20.06
N ARG A 614 -25.66 29.62 19.01
CA ARG A 614 -25.75 28.25 18.43
C ARG A 614 -24.40 27.83 17.83
N MET A 615 -23.77 28.73 17.06
CA MET A 615 -22.45 28.49 16.48
C MET A 615 -21.38 28.32 17.57
N LEU A 616 -21.38 29.14 18.62
CA LEU A 616 -20.45 29.04 19.74
C LEU A 616 -20.54 27.71 20.49
N LEU A 617 -21.73 27.12 20.62
CA LEU A 617 -21.90 25.79 21.23
C LEU A 617 -21.28 24.69 20.37
N ASN A 618 -21.54 24.68 19.06
CA ASN A 618 -20.95 23.71 18.13
C ASN A 618 -19.42 23.90 18.03
N ILE A 619 -18.92 25.14 17.93
CA ILE A 619 -17.49 25.44 17.94
C ILE A 619 -16.83 24.91 19.22
N LYS A 620 -17.42 25.13 20.40
CA LYS A 620 -16.89 24.59 21.67
C LYS A 620 -16.83 23.06 21.66
N GLU A 621 -17.91 22.41 21.24
CA GLU A 621 -18.03 20.95 21.16
C GLU A 621 -16.99 20.35 20.23
N LEU A 622 -16.89 20.82 18.99
CA LEU A 622 -15.93 20.34 18.01
C LEU A 622 -14.48 20.64 18.42
N THR A 623 -14.19 21.82 19.00
CA THR A 623 -12.85 22.10 19.57
C THR A 623 -12.48 21.09 20.67
N ILE A 624 -13.42 20.75 21.56
CA ILE A 624 -13.21 19.78 22.64
C ILE A 624 -12.96 18.38 22.06
N ILE A 625 -13.72 17.97 21.05
CA ILE A 625 -13.53 16.67 20.40
C ILE A 625 -12.22 16.65 19.60
N ASN A 626 -11.84 17.75 18.96
CA ASN A 626 -10.54 17.91 18.31
C ASN A 626 -9.39 17.74 19.33
N GLU A 627 -9.44 18.45 20.47
CA GLU A 627 -8.44 18.31 21.55
C GLU A 627 -8.36 16.87 22.10
N LEU A 628 -9.49 16.18 22.26
CA LEU A 628 -9.53 14.76 22.62
C LEU A 628 -8.91 13.86 21.53
N SER A 629 -9.23 14.12 20.26
CA SER A 629 -8.77 13.31 19.12
C SER A 629 -7.27 13.45 18.91
N LEU A 630 -6.73 14.68 18.94
CA LEU A 630 -5.29 14.90 18.87
C LEU A 630 -4.55 14.28 20.06
N THR A 631 -5.15 14.27 21.25
CA THR A 631 -4.55 13.62 22.42
C THR A 631 -4.45 12.10 22.23
N VAL A 632 -5.50 11.44 21.73
CA VAL A 632 -5.46 10.00 21.40
C VAL A 632 -4.46 9.72 20.28
N GLY A 633 -4.46 10.55 19.22
CA GLY A 633 -3.49 10.44 18.12
C GLY A 633 -2.05 10.55 18.62
N LEU A 634 -1.74 11.54 19.47
CA LEU A 634 -0.39 11.72 20.04
C LEU A 634 0.02 10.53 20.92
N VAL A 635 -0.88 10.02 21.76
CA VAL A 635 -0.62 8.82 22.60
C VAL A 635 -0.31 7.61 21.70
N MET A 636 -1.13 7.35 20.68
CA MET A 636 -0.93 6.24 19.75
C MET A 636 0.33 6.40 18.89
N LEU A 637 0.60 7.60 18.37
CA LEU A 637 1.80 7.89 17.59
C LEU A 637 3.07 7.67 18.41
N THR A 638 3.06 8.13 19.67
CA THR A 638 4.22 8.01 20.56
C THR A 638 4.46 6.56 20.98
N ILE A 639 3.42 5.83 21.39
CA ILE A 639 3.52 4.41 21.71
C ILE A 639 3.94 3.61 20.47
N GLY A 640 3.28 3.86 19.33
CA GLY A 640 3.61 3.23 18.05
C GLY A 640 5.07 3.44 17.65
N ASN A 641 5.56 4.68 17.65
CA ASN A 641 6.95 5.01 17.30
C ASN A 641 7.98 4.23 18.13
N PHE A 642 7.79 4.13 19.45
CA PHE A 642 8.72 3.42 20.32
C PHE A 642 8.54 1.89 20.31
N LEU A 643 7.34 1.37 20.02
CA LEU A 643 7.16 -0.05 19.66
C LEU A 643 7.90 -0.40 18.36
N GLY A 644 8.02 0.56 17.43
CA GLY A 644 8.85 0.42 16.23
C GLY A 644 10.33 0.32 16.57
N GLY A 645 10.80 1.08 17.56
CA GLY A 645 12.15 0.94 18.10
C GLY A 645 12.40 -0.40 18.80
N MET A 646 11.42 -0.93 19.52
CA MET A 646 11.51 -2.30 20.06
C MET A 646 11.61 -3.34 18.93
N TRP A 647 10.74 -3.26 17.91
CA TRP A 647 10.81 -4.11 16.73
C TRP A 647 12.16 -4.01 16.00
N ALA A 648 12.68 -2.81 15.78
CA ALA A 648 13.97 -2.58 15.12
C ALA A 648 15.15 -3.14 15.93
N ASN A 649 15.05 -3.19 17.27
CA ASN A 649 16.09 -3.80 18.09
C ASN A 649 16.09 -5.34 17.95
N GLU A 650 14.92 -5.97 17.98
CA GLU A 650 14.76 -7.41 17.74
C GLU A 650 15.10 -7.80 16.29
N SER A 651 14.84 -6.91 15.33
CA SER A 651 14.93 -7.21 13.90
C SER A 651 16.22 -6.76 13.25
N TRP A 652 16.92 -5.74 13.78
CA TRP A 652 18.16 -5.19 13.20
C TRP A 652 19.27 -4.97 14.25
N GLY A 653 19.07 -5.44 15.48
CA GLY A 653 20.01 -5.26 16.60
C GLY A 653 20.10 -3.83 17.17
N ARG A 654 19.30 -2.86 16.67
CA ARG A 654 19.33 -1.44 17.10
C ARG A 654 17.94 -0.81 17.20
N TYR A 655 17.67 -0.08 18.28
CA TYR A 655 16.33 0.50 18.54
C TYR A 655 16.03 1.84 17.83
N TRP A 656 17.03 2.50 17.25
CA TRP A 656 16.84 3.74 16.48
C TRP A 656 17.96 3.90 15.45
N GLY A 657 17.61 4.30 14.23
CA GLY A 657 18.53 4.40 13.10
C GLY A 657 18.72 5.79 12.52
N TRP A 658 17.93 6.78 12.96
CA TRP A 658 17.78 8.11 12.34
C TRP A 658 17.35 8.06 10.87
N ASP A 659 16.60 7.02 10.48
CA ASP A 659 15.99 6.94 9.16
C ASP A 659 15.03 8.14 8.96
N PRO A 660 14.83 8.64 7.72
CA PRO A 660 13.88 9.72 7.47
C PRO A 660 12.47 9.47 8.01
N LYS A 661 11.94 8.24 8.04
CA LYS A 661 10.62 7.97 8.63
C LYS A 661 10.63 8.09 10.15
N GLU A 662 11.61 7.49 10.82
CA GLU A 662 11.82 7.60 12.27
C GLU A 662 11.93 9.07 12.70
N THR A 663 12.76 9.83 11.99
CA THR A 663 12.99 11.26 12.24
C THR A 663 11.71 12.08 12.05
N TRP A 664 10.96 11.86 10.96
CA TRP A 664 9.69 12.57 10.73
C TRP A 664 8.55 12.13 11.67
N ALA A 665 8.56 10.91 12.18
CA ALA A 665 7.64 10.47 13.24
C ALA A 665 7.93 11.21 14.55
N LEU A 666 9.20 11.35 14.94
CA LEU A 666 9.62 12.16 16.10
C LEU A 666 9.25 13.65 15.94
N ILE A 667 9.48 14.24 14.76
CA ILE A 667 9.05 15.62 14.44
C ILE A 667 7.53 15.75 14.61
N SER A 668 6.75 14.78 14.11
CA SER A 668 5.28 14.78 14.24
C SER A 668 4.83 14.72 15.70
N ILE A 669 5.47 13.90 16.55
CA ILE A 669 5.23 13.86 18.00
C ILE A 669 5.45 15.26 18.61
N ILE A 670 6.56 15.93 18.29
CA ILE A 670 6.88 17.27 18.80
C ILE A 670 5.85 18.31 18.33
N VAL A 671 5.45 18.27 17.05
CA VAL A 671 4.45 19.18 16.48
C VAL A 671 3.09 19.03 17.18
N TYR A 672 2.59 17.80 17.35
CA TYR A 672 1.30 17.59 18.04
C TYR A 672 1.38 17.85 19.54
N ALA A 673 2.51 17.53 20.19
CA ALA A 673 2.75 17.91 21.57
C ALA A 673 2.67 19.43 21.73
N PHE A 674 3.34 20.21 20.87
CA PHE A 674 3.23 21.67 20.87
C PHE A 674 1.77 22.14 20.71
N VAL A 675 1.06 21.68 19.68
CA VAL A 675 -0.32 22.12 19.38
C VAL A 675 -1.29 21.86 20.55
N ILE A 676 -1.18 20.72 21.23
CA ILE A 676 -1.99 20.41 22.42
C ILE A 676 -1.61 21.31 23.61
N HIS A 677 -0.33 21.66 23.75
CA HIS A 677 0.18 22.50 24.84
C HIS A 677 0.04 24.01 24.60
N MET A 678 -0.27 24.47 23.38
CA MET A 678 -0.60 25.88 23.07
C MET A 678 -1.66 26.48 24.01
N ARG A 679 -2.55 25.65 24.57
CA ARG A 679 -3.55 26.04 25.57
C ARG A 679 -2.97 26.64 26.85
N LEU A 680 -1.72 26.32 27.19
CA LEU A 680 -1.01 26.81 28.38
C LEU A 680 -0.43 28.22 28.17
N VAL A 681 -0.16 28.60 26.91
CA VAL A 681 0.42 29.92 26.58
C VAL A 681 -0.71 30.95 26.45
N PRO A 682 -0.71 32.04 27.23
CA PRO A 682 -1.83 33.00 27.28
C PRO A 682 -2.24 33.62 25.93
N GLY A 683 -1.28 33.79 25.02
CA GLY A 683 -1.51 34.29 23.65
C GLY A 683 -1.97 33.24 22.65
N LEU A 684 -1.71 31.94 22.89
CA LEU A 684 -1.95 30.86 21.92
C LEU A 684 -3.23 30.05 22.20
N ARG A 685 -3.80 30.15 23.42
CA ARG A 685 -5.01 29.45 23.89
C ARG A 685 -6.34 29.78 23.16
N GLY A 686 -6.31 30.47 22.02
CA GLY A 686 -7.50 30.86 21.26
C GLY A 686 -8.10 29.71 20.45
N ARG A 687 -9.44 29.55 20.47
CA ARG A 687 -10.11 28.44 19.74
C ARG A 687 -9.88 28.48 18.23
N TRP A 688 -9.78 29.67 17.63
CA TRP A 688 -9.45 29.80 16.21
C TRP A 688 -8.05 29.25 15.93
N LEU A 689 -7.05 29.69 16.69
CA LEU A 689 -5.65 29.30 16.49
C LEU A 689 -5.43 27.80 16.72
N PHE A 690 -6.03 27.23 17.76
CA PHE A 690 -5.95 25.78 18.01
C PHE A 690 -6.50 24.95 16.84
N ASN A 691 -7.68 25.30 16.33
CA ASN A 691 -8.28 24.56 15.20
C ASN A 691 -7.54 24.82 13.87
N PHE A 692 -6.97 26.01 13.68
CA PHE A 692 -6.11 26.29 12.53
C PHE A 692 -4.81 25.47 12.58
N MET A 693 -4.15 25.42 13.75
CA MET A 693 -2.94 24.62 13.95
C MET A 693 -3.20 23.11 13.89
N SER A 694 -4.39 22.62 14.27
CA SER A 694 -4.74 21.21 14.07
C SER A 694 -4.80 20.78 12.60
N ILE A 695 -5.08 21.72 11.69
CA ILE A 695 -5.03 21.48 10.24
C ILE A 695 -3.57 21.48 9.76
N LEU A 696 -2.78 22.49 10.17
CA LEU A 696 -1.37 22.60 9.77
C LEU A 696 -0.51 21.44 10.30
N ALA A 697 -0.77 20.99 11.53
CA ALA A 697 -0.07 19.85 12.13
C ALA A 697 -0.23 18.56 11.32
N PHE A 698 -1.36 18.38 10.63
CA PHE A 698 -1.58 17.22 9.76
C PHE A 698 -0.59 17.15 8.58
N GLY A 699 -0.02 18.30 8.19
CA GLY A 699 1.10 18.34 7.23
C GLY A 699 2.32 17.53 7.68
N SER A 700 2.57 17.40 8.99
CA SER A 700 3.65 16.56 9.52
C SER A 700 3.39 15.07 9.26
N ILE A 701 2.16 14.59 9.49
CA ILE A 701 1.75 13.21 9.17
C ILE A 701 1.82 12.94 7.66
N MET A 702 1.37 13.88 6.83
CA MET A 702 1.47 13.76 5.38
C MET A 702 2.94 13.71 4.91
N MET A 703 3.83 14.46 5.56
CA MET A 703 5.27 14.36 5.30
C MET A 703 5.83 13.00 5.77
N THR A 704 5.52 12.53 6.97
CA THR A 704 5.97 11.21 7.47
C THR A 704 5.51 10.06 6.58
N TYR A 705 4.23 10.06 6.15
CA TYR A 705 3.63 8.94 5.44
C TYR A 705 3.84 8.98 3.92
N PHE A 706 3.60 10.13 3.27
CA PHE A 706 3.80 10.27 1.82
C PHE A 706 5.13 10.96 1.50
N GLY A 707 5.45 12.05 2.20
CA GLY A 707 6.61 12.87 1.87
C GLY A 707 7.95 12.12 1.95
N VAL A 708 8.18 11.32 2.99
CA VAL A 708 9.38 10.48 3.10
C VAL A 708 9.39 9.42 1.99
N ASN A 709 8.27 8.74 1.73
CA ASN A 709 8.17 7.71 0.70
C ASN A 709 8.47 8.22 -0.73
N PHE A 710 8.15 9.49 -1.04
CA PHE A 710 8.27 10.04 -2.40
C PHE A 710 9.45 10.99 -2.63
N TYR A 711 9.82 11.79 -1.63
CA TYR A 711 10.89 12.80 -1.76
C TYR A 711 12.22 12.40 -1.11
N LEU A 712 12.25 11.36 -0.26
CA LEU A 712 13.45 10.96 0.48
C LEU A 712 13.76 9.47 0.27
N SER A 713 15.04 9.11 0.35
CA SER A 713 15.52 7.73 0.36
C SER A 713 15.79 7.26 1.79
N GLY A 714 15.49 6.01 2.09
CA GLY A 714 15.63 5.40 3.40
C GLY A 714 15.26 3.92 3.36
N LEU A 715 15.47 3.19 4.46
CA LEU A 715 15.19 1.75 4.56
C LEU A 715 13.69 1.41 4.38
N HIS A 716 12.84 2.43 4.51
CA HIS A 716 11.39 2.31 4.38
C HIS A 716 10.83 2.92 3.08
N SER A 717 11.66 3.39 2.13
CA SER A 717 11.20 4.11 0.93
C SER A 717 10.81 3.15 -0.22
N TYR A 718 9.65 2.49 -0.09
CA TYR A 718 9.15 1.52 -1.07
C TYR A 718 8.69 2.11 -2.42
N ALA A 719 8.68 3.44 -2.59
CA ALA A 719 8.13 4.12 -3.77
C ALA A 719 8.84 5.43 -4.18
N SER A 720 10.14 5.56 -3.85
CA SER A 720 10.91 6.79 -4.09
C SER A 720 10.86 7.25 -5.56
N GLY A 721 10.74 8.56 -5.78
CA GLY A 721 10.78 9.20 -7.10
C GLY A 721 9.42 9.45 -7.78
N ASP A 722 8.30 8.91 -7.28
CA ASP A 722 6.97 9.31 -7.78
C ASP A 722 6.48 10.61 -7.11
N GLN A 723 6.83 11.76 -7.70
CA GLN A 723 6.34 13.07 -7.26
C GLN A 723 4.83 13.24 -7.59
N ILE A 724 3.98 12.54 -6.85
CA ILE A 724 2.52 12.54 -7.01
C ILE A 724 1.91 13.86 -6.51
N LEU A 725 2.41 14.37 -5.38
CA LEU A 725 2.20 15.75 -4.97
C LEU A 725 3.28 16.61 -5.64
N SER A 726 2.87 17.46 -6.60
CA SER A 726 3.76 18.53 -7.03
C SER A 726 3.83 19.60 -5.93
N PHE A 727 4.94 20.34 -5.86
CA PHE A 727 5.04 21.51 -4.97
C PHE A 727 3.90 22.52 -5.21
N GLN A 728 3.32 22.55 -6.42
CA GLN A 728 2.14 23.35 -6.73
C GLN A 728 0.90 22.89 -5.96
N PHE A 729 0.62 21.58 -5.86
CA PHE A 729 -0.51 21.07 -5.07
C PHE A 729 -0.36 21.41 -3.58
N ILE A 730 0.85 21.32 -3.04
CA ILE A 730 1.15 21.72 -1.66
C ILE A 730 0.91 23.23 -1.48
N ALA A 731 1.45 24.05 -2.38
CA ALA A 731 1.27 25.51 -2.35
C ALA A 731 -0.21 25.93 -2.47
N ILE A 732 -0.97 25.34 -3.40
CA ILE A 732 -2.41 25.58 -3.57
C ILE A 732 -3.16 25.20 -2.29
N THR A 733 -2.85 24.06 -1.69
CA THR A 733 -3.48 23.61 -0.44
C THR A 733 -3.19 24.56 0.72
N LEU A 734 -1.95 25.02 0.87
CA LEU A 734 -1.56 26.01 1.88
C LEU A 734 -2.25 27.37 1.66
N VAL A 735 -2.40 27.82 0.40
CA VAL A 735 -3.14 29.05 0.05
C VAL A 735 -4.62 28.92 0.41
N ILE A 736 -5.27 27.79 0.10
CA ILE A 736 -6.67 27.53 0.49
C ILE A 736 -6.83 27.54 2.01
N ILE A 737 -5.93 26.86 2.75
CA ILE A 737 -5.93 26.86 4.22
C ILE A 737 -5.73 28.27 4.78
N ALA A 738 -4.83 29.06 4.21
CA ALA A 738 -4.58 30.45 4.61
C ALA A 738 -5.80 31.35 4.37
N ILE A 739 -6.48 31.22 3.22
CA ILE A 739 -7.71 31.97 2.90
C ILE A 739 -8.83 31.61 3.89
N VAL A 740 -9.09 30.31 4.12
CA VAL A 740 -10.10 29.84 5.08
C VAL A 740 -9.76 30.31 6.50
N GLY A 741 -8.49 30.20 6.90
CA GLY A 741 -7.98 30.70 8.17
C GLY A 741 -8.23 32.19 8.37
N TYR A 742 -7.89 33.01 7.38
CA TYR A 742 -8.07 34.47 7.41
C TYR A 742 -9.56 34.88 7.48
N LEU A 743 -10.41 34.28 6.65
CA LEU A 743 -11.86 34.54 6.67
C LEU A 743 -12.49 34.14 8.01
N ALA A 744 -12.09 33.00 8.55
CA ALA A 744 -12.51 32.55 9.88
C ALA A 744 -11.98 33.49 10.98
N TYR A 745 -10.74 33.98 10.88
CA TYR A 745 -10.16 34.91 11.86
C TYR A 745 -10.92 36.23 11.90
N ARG A 746 -11.27 36.82 10.75
CA ARG A 746 -12.05 38.08 10.71
C ARG A 746 -13.38 37.95 11.44
N LYS A 747 -14.10 36.83 11.24
CA LYS A 747 -15.37 36.56 11.93
C LYS A 747 -15.18 36.22 13.40
N TYR A 748 -14.11 35.49 13.75
CA TYR A 748 -13.73 35.22 15.13
C TYR A 748 -13.41 36.50 15.90
N ALA A 749 -12.62 37.40 15.32
CA ALA A 749 -12.31 38.72 15.88
C ALA A 749 -13.57 39.57 16.09
N MET A 750 -14.51 39.56 15.13
CA MET A 750 -15.76 40.31 15.19
C MET A 750 -16.77 39.78 16.23
N TYR A 751 -16.84 38.47 16.45
CA TYR A 751 -17.93 37.85 17.24
C TYR A 751 -17.49 37.17 18.54
N TYR A 752 -16.25 36.72 18.66
CA TYR A 752 -15.81 35.82 19.73
C TYR A 752 -14.53 36.25 20.48
N LYS A 753 -13.68 37.07 19.86
CA LYS A 753 -12.57 37.75 20.56
C LYS A 753 -13.20 38.78 21.51
N LYS A 754 -12.79 38.74 22.76
CA LYS A 754 -13.06 39.77 23.77
C LYS A 754 -11.82 40.65 23.89
#